data_AF-A0A0U1DEQ1-F1
#
_entry.id   AF-A0A0U1DEQ1-F1
#
_cell.length_a   1.000
_cell.length_b   1.000
_cell.length_c   1.000
_cell.angle_alpha   90.00
_cell.angle_beta   90.00
_cell.angle_gamma   90.00
#
_symmetry.space_group_name_H-M   'P 1'
#
loop_
_entity.id
_entity.type
_entity.pdbx_description
1 polymer ?
#
loop_
_entity_poly.entity_id
_entity_poly.type
_entity_poly.pdbx_seq_one_letter_code
_entity_poly.pdbx_strand_id
1 'polypeptide(L)'
;MGPEENLLEPSAASCRQIVLRWPVLDNDELSKIVHVNDDGEHPGLRTTVLRALYDVERGGEGLAEALDDLQMRATEAIAKGARTLVISDRDSDHTRAPVPSLLAVSAVHHHLIRTKERTKVALVVESGDAREVHHIAMLIGYGAAAVNPYLAFESIEDLIREGELTGIETAAAVRNYVKALGKGVVKVMSKMGISTVASYTAAQVFEAIGLSRDVVDQYFTGTTSQLGGVGLDVLAEEVKLRHRRAYPENPTERVHRRLEVGGEYAFRREGELHLFTPEVVFLLQHSTRTGRRDIFAKYSEEVDRLSREGGTLRGLFELKKGLRPPVPLEEVEPVESIVTRFNTGAMSYGSISAEAHETMAIAMNNLGGRSNSGEGGEDVDRLYDPRRRSAVKQVASGRFGVTSDYLVNATDIQIKMAQGAKPGEGGQLPGYKVYPNIAKTRHSTPGVGLISPPPHHDIYSIEDLAQLIHDLKNANADARIHVKLVSSVGVGTVAAGVSKAHADVVLISGYDGGTGAAPLTSLKHAGAPWEIGLADTQQTLVLNGLRDRITVQCDGGMRSARDVIVAALLGAEEFGFATAPLVVSGCIMMRVCHLDTCPVGVATQNPELRARFNGKPEFVENFFTFIAEDIRRYLAELGFRSIDEAVGHAEVLDTDPGVAHWKSRGLDLSPIFALPVDSDGGELTQRRRVRGQDHGLDQALDQTLIQLAEGALEDAHPVRLELPVRNVNRTVGTLLGAEVTRRYGAGGLPDNTIHVTLTGSAGQSIGAFLPPGVTLELIGDANDYVGKGLSGGRVIVRPPDDVLFLPEDNVIAGNTLLYGATSGGVFLRGRVGERFCARNSGALAVVEGVGDHACEYMTGGRVVILGKTGRNLAAGMSGGIAFVLGLDPARVNTEMVQLQRLEAEDLAWLHSVVADHARHTGSTLASSILADWPRRSAQFTKVMPTDYERVLQATRMAKAEGRDVDSAIMEASRG
;
A
#
# COMPACT_ATOMS: atom_id res chain seq x y z
N MET A 1 5.42 -30.72 -8.32
CA MET A 1 4.58 -31.46 -7.36
C MET A 1 5.00 -32.92 -7.36
N GLY A 2 5.47 -33.45 -6.24
CA GLY A 2 5.95 -34.83 -6.12
C GLY A 2 7.03 -34.94 -5.05
N PRO A 3 7.68 -36.09 -4.92
CA PRO A 3 8.81 -36.26 -4.01
C PRO A 3 9.97 -35.34 -4.41
N GLU A 4 10.67 -34.83 -3.40
CA GLU A 4 11.90 -34.07 -3.52
C GLU A 4 13.07 -35.02 -3.23
N GLU A 5 13.88 -35.26 -4.25
CA GLU A 5 15.09 -36.06 -4.14
C GLU A 5 16.24 -35.28 -3.49
N ASN A 6 17.35 -35.95 -3.22
CA ASN A 6 18.52 -35.34 -2.61
C ASN A 6 19.05 -34.14 -3.44
N LEU A 7 18.94 -32.94 -2.89
CA LEU A 7 19.43 -31.71 -3.52
C LEU A 7 20.95 -31.75 -3.77
N LEU A 8 21.72 -32.49 -2.96
CA LEU A 8 23.17 -32.61 -3.08
C LEU A 8 23.60 -33.64 -4.13
N GLU A 9 22.68 -34.48 -4.61
CA GLU A 9 22.93 -35.55 -5.57
C GLU A 9 21.86 -35.56 -6.67
N PRO A 10 21.86 -34.56 -7.56
CA PRO A 10 20.84 -34.45 -8.60
C PRO A 10 20.90 -35.64 -9.56
N SER A 11 19.74 -36.26 -9.80
CA SER A 11 19.59 -37.39 -10.71
C SER A 11 18.37 -37.24 -11.61
N ALA A 12 18.19 -38.13 -12.59
CA ALA A 12 16.99 -38.13 -13.43
C ALA A 12 15.69 -38.32 -12.61
N ALA A 13 15.77 -39.00 -11.45
CA ALA A 13 14.64 -39.17 -10.55
C ALA A 13 14.18 -37.83 -9.94
N SER A 14 15.11 -36.88 -9.73
CA SER A 14 14.81 -35.54 -9.21
C SER A 14 13.86 -34.74 -10.12
N CYS A 15 13.81 -35.07 -11.42
CA CYS A 15 12.91 -34.45 -12.38
C CYS A 15 11.55 -35.15 -12.50
N ARG A 16 11.31 -36.28 -11.81
CA ARG A 16 10.07 -37.04 -11.88
C ARG A 16 8.97 -36.41 -11.02
N GLN A 17 8.50 -35.24 -11.44
CA GLN A 17 7.47 -34.46 -10.78
C GLN A 17 6.36 -34.04 -11.75
N ILE A 18 5.17 -33.78 -11.20
CA ILE A 18 4.06 -33.16 -11.92
C ILE A 18 4.26 -31.65 -11.92
N VAL A 19 4.33 -31.03 -13.10
CA VAL A 19 4.43 -29.58 -13.27
C VAL A 19 3.02 -29.00 -13.42
N LEU A 20 2.64 -28.11 -12.51
CA LEU A 20 1.37 -27.40 -12.54
C LEU A 20 1.59 -25.98 -13.07
N ARG A 21 0.67 -25.50 -13.92
CA ARG A 21 0.73 -24.12 -14.43
C ARG A 21 0.17 -23.10 -13.43
N TRP A 22 -0.83 -23.52 -12.68
CA TRP A 22 -1.49 -22.73 -11.64
C TRP A 22 -1.65 -23.57 -10.38
N PRO A 23 -1.70 -22.96 -9.20
CA PRO A 23 -1.90 -23.69 -7.95
C PRO A 23 -3.38 -24.02 -7.68
N VAL A 24 -4.29 -23.64 -8.58
CA VAL A 24 -5.72 -23.94 -8.50
C VAL A 24 -6.06 -24.94 -9.60
N LEU A 25 -6.69 -26.05 -9.23
CA LEU A 25 -7.07 -27.14 -10.13
C LEU A 25 -8.57 -27.15 -10.32
N ASP A 26 -9.03 -27.35 -11.54
CA ASP A 26 -10.42 -27.75 -11.77
C ASP A 26 -10.66 -29.24 -11.42
N ASN A 27 -11.92 -29.68 -11.46
CA ASN A 27 -12.30 -31.04 -11.09
C ASN A 27 -11.72 -32.10 -12.03
N ASP A 28 -11.56 -31.78 -13.31
CA ASP A 28 -10.99 -32.70 -14.32
C ASP A 28 -9.48 -32.85 -14.12
N GLU A 29 -8.79 -31.76 -13.81
CA GLU A 29 -7.37 -31.75 -13.47
C GLU A 29 -7.09 -32.54 -12.18
N LEU A 30 -7.90 -32.36 -11.13
CA LEU A 30 -7.79 -33.16 -9.91
C LEU A 30 -8.03 -34.64 -10.20
N SER A 31 -9.07 -34.98 -10.97
CA SER A 31 -9.39 -36.36 -11.36
C SER A 31 -8.21 -37.04 -12.05
N LYS A 32 -7.54 -36.35 -12.98
CA LYS A 32 -6.31 -36.86 -13.64
C LYS A 32 -5.20 -37.17 -12.65
N ILE A 33 -5.02 -36.35 -11.61
CA ILE A 33 -4.00 -36.57 -10.56
C ILE A 33 -4.36 -37.77 -9.68
N VAL A 34 -5.63 -37.93 -9.33
CA VAL A 34 -6.10 -39.07 -8.52
C VAL A 34 -5.87 -40.39 -9.25
N HIS A 35 -6.18 -40.44 -10.54
CA HIS A 35 -6.14 -41.65 -11.37
C HIS A 35 -4.83 -41.84 -12.16
N VAL A 36 -3.78 -41.04 -11.88
CA VAL A 36 -2.53 -40.96 -12.67
C VAL A 36 -1.75 -42.27 -12.77
N ASN A 37 -2.02 -43.25 -11.91
CA ASN A 37 -1.32 -44.53 -11.86
C ASN A 37 -2.28 -45.73 -11.79
N ASP A 38 -3.51 -45.58 -12.28
CA ASP A 38 -4.49 -46.67 -12.27
C ASP A 38 -4.09 -47.84 -13.20
N ASP A 39 -3.33 -47.54 -14.26
CA ASP A 39 -2.74 -48.52 -15.18
C ASP A 39 -1.42 -49.15 -14.66
N GLY A 40 -0.85 -48.60 -13.57
CA GLY A 40 0.42 -49.03 -13.00
C GLY A 40 1.68 -48.54 -13.73
N GLU A 41 1.57 -47.69 -14.76
CA GLU A 41 2.72 -47.21 -15.54
C GLU A 41 3.54 -46.12 -14.82
N HIS A 42 2.96 -45.51 -13.78
CA HIS A 42 3.54 -44.37 -13.06
C HIS A 42 3.62 -44.58 -11.55
N PRO A 43 4.26 -45.66 -11.04
CA PRO A 43 4.22 -46.01 -9.62
C PRO A 43 4.83 -44.94 -8.71
N GLY A 44 5.77 -44.14 -9.25
CA GLY A 44 6.36 -42.98 -8.57
C GLY A 44 5.44 -41.77 -8.42
N LEU A 45 4.21 -41.81 -8.95
CA LEU A 45 3.21 -40.74 -8.87
C LEU A 45 1.90 -41.20 -8.20
N ARG A 46 1.89 -42.35 -7.53
CA ARG A 46 0.70 -42.90 -6.88
C ARG A 46 0.05 -41.88 -5.93
N THR A 47 -1.26 -41.70 -6.08
CA THR A 47 -2.07 -40.78 -5.28
C THR A 47 -2.91 -41.55 -4.25
N THR A 48 -3.23 -40.93 -3.11
CA THR A 48 -4.21 -41.44 -2.15
C THR A 48 -5.08 -40.31 -1.63
N VAL A 49 -6.40 -40.52 -1.62
CA VAL A 49 -7.38 -39.56 -1.08
C VAL A 49 -7.60 -39.85 0.39
N LEU A 50 -7.44 -38.84 1.24
CA LEU A 50 -7.62 -38.87 2.68
C LEU A 50 -8.83 -38.02 3.05
N ARG A 51 -9.89 -38.66 3.54
CA ARG A 51 -11.11 -37.98 3.99
C ARG A 51 -10.87 -37.25 5.32
N ALA A 52 -11.17 -35.97 5.36
CA ALA A 52 -11.07 -35.08 6.51
C ALA A 52 -12.47 -34.76 7.07
N LEU A 53 -13.12 -35.78 7.65
CA LEU A 53 -14.46 -35.69 8.23
C LEU A 53 -14.41 -36.18 9.69
N TYR A 54 -15.29 -35.65 10.55
CA TYR A 54 -15.40 -36.07 11.95
C TYR A 54 -16.87 -36.12 12.42
N ASP A 55 -17.16 -36.88 13.47
CA ASP A 55 -18.48 -36.90 14.10
C ASP A 55 -18.76 -35.54 14.76
N VAL A 56 -19.74 -34.82 14.22
CA VAL A 56 -20.02 -33.43 14.61
C VAL A 56 -20.49 -33.32 16.07
N GLU A 57 -21.14 -34.35 16.61
CA GLU A 57 -21.68 -34.31 17.96
C GLU A 57 -20.60 -34.54 19.04
N ARG A 58 -19.43 -35.06 18.65
CA ARG A 58 -18.27 -35.24 19.54
C ARG A 58 -17.48 -33.97 19.84
N GLY A 59 -17.83 -32.83 19.24
CA GLY A 59 -17.23 -31.53 19.57
C GLY A 59 -15.71 -31.47 19.33
N GLY A 60 -14.99 -30.73 20.18
CA GLY A 60 -13.55 -30.51 20.03
C GLY A 60 -12.71 -31.78 20.18
N GLU A 61 -13.11 -32.72 21.04
CA GLU A 61 -12.45 -34.03 21.18
C GLU A 61 -12.56 -34.84 19.88
N GLY A 62 -13.76 -34.90 19.28
CA GLY A 62 -13.97 -35.55 17.99
C GLY A 62 -13.16 -34.92 16.85
N LEU A 63 -13.03 -33.59 16.87
CA LEU A 63 -12.19 -32.87 15.91
C LEU A 63 -10.70 -33.19 16.11
N ALA A 64 -10.21 -33.23 17.35
CA ALA A 64 -8.83 -33.58 17.67
C ALA A 64 -8.48 -35.00 17.22
N GLU A 65 -9.31 -35.98 17.56
CA GLU A 65 -9.10 -37.37 17.15
C GLU A 65 -9.11 -37.56 15.63
N ALA A 66 -9.98 -36.82 14.92
CA ALA A 66 -10.00 -36.86 13.47
C ALA A 66 -8.72 -36.28 12.84
N LEU A 67 -8.11 -35.28 13.46
CA LEU A 67 -6.81 -34.74 13.03
C LEU A 67 -5.68 -35.75 13.27
N ASP A 68 -5.66 -36.40 14.43
CA ASP A 68 -4.67 -37.43 14.75
C ASP A 68 -4.80 -38.65 13.80
N ASP A 69 -6.02 -39.10 13.55
CA ASP A 69 -6.31 -40.17 12.58
C ASP A 69 -5.89 -39.77 11.15
N LEU A 70 -6.17 -38.53 10.74
CA LEU A 70 -5.76 -38.02 9.43
C LEU A 70 -4.22 -38.01 9.27
N GLN A 71 -3.50 -37.59 10.32
CA GLN A 71 -2.03 -37.62 10.37
C GLN A 71 -1.48 -39.05 10.23
N MET A 72 -2.06 -40.00 10.96
CA MET A 72 -1.68 -41.41 10.89
C MET A 72 -1.94 -42.02 9.52
N ARG A 73 -3.13 -41.79 8.94
CA ARG A 73 -3.47 -42.24 7.58
C ARG A 73 -2.54 -41.66 6.52
N ALA A 74 -2.05 -40.43 6.70
CA ALA A 74 -1.06 -39.83 5.81
C ALA A 74 0.28 -40.58 5.82
N THR A 75 0.83 -40.86 7.01
CA THR A 75 2.06 -41.67 7.14
C THR A 75 1.88 -43.08 6.58
N GLU A 76 0.75 -43.74 6.86
CA GLU A 76 0.45 -45.06 6.29
C GLU A 76 0.37 -45.05 4.76
N ALA A 77 -0.26 -44.03 4.17
CA ALA A 77 -0.37 -43.90 2.73
C ALA A 77 1.01 -43.75 2.07
N ILE A 78 1.91 -42.94 2.67
CA ILE A 78 3.29 -42.77 2.20
C ILE A 78 4.06 -44.09 2.28
N ALA A 79 3.91 -44.83 3.38
CA ALA A 79 4.51 -46.16 3.56
C ALA A 79 4.00 -47.17 2.53
N LYS A 80 2.71 -47.08 2.14
CA LYS A 80 2.09 -47.85 1.04
C LYS A 80 2.48 -47.35 -0.37
N GLY A 81 3.36 -46.36 -0.46
CA GLY A 81 3.94 -45.88 -1.72
C GLY A 81 3.26 -44.65 -2.32
N ALA A 82 2.34 -43.99 -1.61
CA ALA A 82 1.77 -42.73 -2.08
C ALA A 82 2.85 -41.63 -2.18
N ARG A 83 2.78 -40.84 -3.24
CA ARG A 83 3.64 -39.69 -3.54
C ARG A 83 2.85 -38.39 -3.74
N THR A 84 1.52 -38.51 -3.77
CA THR A 84 0.57 -37.41 -3.63
C THR A 84 -0.52 -37.81 -2.64
N LEU A 85 -0.87 -36.91 -1.71
CA LEU A 85 -2.01 -37.06 -0.81
C LEU A 85 -3.02 -35.97 -1.14
N VAL A 86 -4.27 -36.38 -1.43
CA VAL A 86 -5.39 -35.46 -1.59
C VAL A 86 -6.15 -35.43 -0.27
N ILE A 87 -6.10 -34.33 0.44
CA ILE A 87 -6.87 -34.11 1.67
C ILE A 87 -8.22 -33.54 1.23
N SER A 88 -9.30 -34.27 1.49
CA SER A 88 -10.63 -33.97 0.96
C SER A 88 -11.66 -33.82 2.08
N ASP A 89 -12.39 -32.71 2.09
CA ASP A 89 -13.55 -32.45 2.97
C ASP A 89 -14.89 -32.87 2.34
N ARG A 90 -14.84 -33.48 1.14
CA ARG A 90 -16.01 -34.00 0.42
C ARG A 90 -16.70 -35.13 1.23
N ASP A 91 -17.98 -35.37 0.90
CA ASP A 91 -18.84 -36.40 1.49
C ASP A 91 -19.29 -36.11 2.95
N SER A 92 -19.36 -34.83 3.34
CA SER A 92 -20.07 -34.42 4.55
C SER A 92 -21.52 -34.92 4.51
N ASP A 93 -22.03 -35.40 5.66
CA ASP A 93 -23.37 -35.94 5.80
C ASP A 93 -24.03 -35.44 7.10
N HIS A 94 -25.26 -35.87 7.38
CA HIS A 94 -26.02 -35.44 8.58
C HIS A 94 -25.38 -35.81 9.94
N THR A 95 -24.36 -36.67 9.97
CA THR A 95 -23.62 -37.05 11.19
C THR A 95 -22.17 -36.59 11.18
N ARG A 96 -21.57 -36.48 10.00
CA ARG A 96 -20.16 -36.15 9.83
C ARG A 96 -20.00 -34.77 9.22
N ALA A 97 -19.31 -33.91 9.94
CA ALA A 97 -18.95 -32.58 9.49
C ALA A 97 -17.54 -32.58 8.86
N PRO A 98 -17.27 -31.65 7.94
CA PRO A 98 -15.93 -31.47 7.41
C PRO A 98 -15.01 -30.89 8.48
N VAL A 99 -13.78 -31.42 8.56
CA VAL A 99 -12.68 -30.74 9.26
C VAL A 99 -12.32 -29.51 8.42
N PRO A 100 -12.19 -28.30 9.00
CA PRO A 100 -11.81 -27.11 8.24
C PRO A 100 -10.55 -27.35 7.41
N SER A 101 -10.60 -27.08 6.10
CA SER A 101 -9.57 -27.55 5.16
C SER A 101 -8.17 -27.04 5.51
N LEU A 102 -8.09 -25.80 6.01
CA LEU A 102 -6.85 -25.19 6.47
C LEU A 102 -6.24 -25.93 7.67
N LEU A 103 -7.06 -26.30 8.65
CA LEU A 103 -6.62 -27.05 9.81
C LEU A 103 -6.16 -28.46 9.41
N ALA A 104 -6.92 -29.12 8.53
CA ALA A 104 -6.59 -30.45 8.03
C ALA A 104 -5.25 -30.49 7.28
N VAL A 105 -5.04 -29.60 6.31
CA VAL A 105 -3.78 -29.57 5.54
C VAL A 105 -2.60 -29.19 6.41
N SER A 106 -2.76 -28.21 7.30
CA SER A 106 -1.68 -27.75 8.18
C SER A 106 -1.29 -28.83 9.20
N ALA A 107 -2.28 -29.53 9.77
CA ALA A 107 -2.05 -30.65 10.68
C ALA A 107 -1.23 -31.76 10.03
N VAL A 108 -1.59 -32.18 8.80
CA VAL A 108 -0.84 -33.17 8.04
C VAL A 108 0.54 -32.64 7.65
N HIS A 109 0.64 -31.39 7.19
CA HIS A 109 1.88 -30.76 6.80
C HIS A 109 2.93 -30.79 7.94
N HIS A 110 2.56 -30.29 9.11
CA HIS A 110 3.46 -30.22 10.26
C HIS A 110 3.77 -31.60 10.84
N HIS A 111 2.81 -32.53 10.83
CA HIS A 111 3.07 -33.92 11.20
C HIS A 111 4.14 -34.55 10.31
N LEU A 112 4.00 -34.43 8.99
CA LEU A 112 4.97 -34.97 8.04
C LEU A 112 6.35 -34.29 8.14
N ILE A 113 6.43 -33.03 8.59
CA ILE A 113 7.71 -32.39 8.93
C ILE A 113 8.32 -33.08 10.16
N ARG A 114 7.54 -33.25 11.23
CA ARG A 114 7.99 -33.89 12.49
C ARG A 114 8.46 -35.33 12.25
N THR A 115 7.79 -36.08 11.37
CA THR A 115 8.19 -37.46 11.01
C THR A 115 9.25 -37.53 9.91
N LYS A 116 9.71 -36.39 9.37
CA LYS A 116 10.69 -36.30 8.25
C LYS A 116 10.22 -36.98 6.97
N GLU A 117 8.92 -36.92 6.70
CA GLU A 117 8.27 -37.51 5.53
C GLU A 117 7.77 -36.45 4.54
N ARG A 118 7.75 -35.16 4.91
CA ARG A 118 7.17 -34.09 4.07
C ARG A 118 7.78 -34.02 2.68
N THR A 119 9.09 -34.25 2.52
CA THR A 119 9.77 -34.22 1.22
C THR A 119 9.41 -35.40 0.32
N LYS A 120 8.79 -36.47 0.85
CA LYS A 120 8.45 -37.67 0.08
C LYS A 120 7.15 -37.52 -0.71
N VAL A 121 6.39 -36.45 -0.50
CA VAL A 121 4.99 -36.38 -0.93
C VAL A 121 4.56 -34.96 -1.27
N ALA A 122 3.60 -34.83 -2.17
CA ALA A 122 2.86 -33.59 -2.36
C ALA A 122 1.50 -33.63 -1.66
N LEU A 123 1.06 -32.47 -1.16
CA LEU A 123 -0.28 -32.30 -0.59
C LEU A 123 -1.16 -31.53 -1.57
N VAL A 124 -2.34 -32.07 -1.87
CA VAL A 124 -3.39 -31.39 -2.65
C VAL A 124 -4.61 -31.29 -1.74
N VAL A 125 -5.32 -30.16 -1.79
CA VAL A 125 -6.53 -29.97 -0.99
C VAL A 125 -7.74 -29.94 -1.92
N GLU A 126 -8.68 -30.87 -1.73
CA GLU A 126 -10.02 -30.80 -2.30
C GLU A 126 -10.94 -30.22 -1.20
N SER A 127 -11.48 -29.03 -1.44
CA SER A 127 -12.11 -28.21 -0.40
C SER A 127 -13.46 -27.64 -0.85
N GLY A 128 -14.46 -27.77 0.01
CA GLY A 128 -15.77 -27.14 -0.11
C GLY A 128 -15.85 -25.77 0.58
N ASP A 129 -14.98 -25.50 1.56
CA ASP A 129 -14.94 -24.23 2.31
C ASP A 129 -14.10 -23.12 1.62
N ALA A 130 -13.22 -23.45 0.67
CA ALA A 130 -12.40 -22.50 -0.07
C ALA A 130 -13.13 -21.90 -1.27
N ARG A 131 -13.34 -20.58 -1.24
CA ARG A 131 -14.03 -19.82 -2.31
C ARG A 131 -13.46 -18.44 -2.64
N GLU A 132 -12.43 -18.00 -1.92
CA GLU A 132 -11.84 -16.66 -2.08
C GLU A 132 -10.34 -16.79 -2.26
N VAL A 133 -9.73 -15.75 -2.82
CA VAL A 133 -8.27 -15.66 -3.01
C VAL A 133 -7.51 -15.95 -1.71
N HIS A 134 -7.98 -15.43 -0.57
CA HIS A 134 -7.30 -15.61 0.72
C HIS A 134 -7.32 -17.06 1.18
N HIS A 135 -8.43 -17.79 0.98
CA HIS A 135 -8.53 -19.21 1.32
C HIS A 135 -7.49 -20.03 0.57
N ILE A 136 -7.36 -19.81 -0.74
CA ILE A 136 -6.36 -20.49 -1.58
C ILE A 136 -4.94 -20.14 -1.13
N ALA A 137 -4.67 -18.85 -0.87
CA ALA A 137 -3.37 -18.39 -0.41
C ALA A 137 -2.98 -19.03 0.94
N MET A 138 -3.91 -19.12 1.90
CA MET A 138 -3.66 -19.79 3.18
C MET A 138 -3.38 -21.28 2.99
N LEU A 139 -4.21 -22.01 2.23
CA LEU A 139 -4.00 -23.44 2.00
C LEU A 139 -2.60 -23.73 1.41
N ILE A 140 -2.15 -22.91 0.46
CA ILE A 140 -0.79 -23.02 -0.11
C ILE A 140 0.26 -22.66 0.95
N GLY A 141 0.08 -21.53 1.64
CA GLY A 141 1.00 -21.03 2.66
C GLY A 141 1.18 -21.95 3.87
N TYR A 142 0.26 -22.89 4.09
CA TYR A 142 0.33 -23.93 5.12
C TYR A 142 0.58 -25.34 4.57
N GLY A 143 1.04 -25.44 3.31
CA GLY A 143 1.71 -26.64 2.81
C GLY A 143 1.07 -27.34 1.62
N ALA A 144 -0.08 -26.87 1.12
CA ALA A 144 -0.67 -27.40 -0.11
C ALA A 144 0.16 -27.00 -1.34
N ALA A 145 0.41 -27.97 -2.22
CA ALA A 145 1.00 -27.73 -3.54
C ALA A 145 -0.05 -27.23 -4.54
N ALA A 146 -1.32 -27.62 -4.37
CA ALA A 146 -2.44 -27.19 -5.17
C ALA A 146 -3.77 -27.32 -4.42
N VAL A 147 -4.77 -26.56 -4.86
CA VAL A 147 -6.12 -26.53 -4.27
C VAL A 147 -7.18 -26.71 -5.35
N ASN A 148 -8.16 -27.57 -5.09
CA ASN A 148 -9.37 -27.75 -5.88
C ASN A 148 -10.58 -27.27 -5.04
N PRO A 149 -11.11 -26.06 -5.31
CA PRO A 149 -12.28 -25.53 -4.60
C PRO A 149 -13.58 -26.06 -5.21
N TYR A 150 -13.84 -27.37 -5.07
CA TYR A 150 -14.88 -28.06 -5.84
C TYR A 150 -16.28 -27.44 -5.69
N LEU A 151 -16.66 -27.06 -4.45
CA LEU A 151 -18.00 -26.55 -4.18
C LEU A 151 -18.21 -25.15 -4.77
N ALA A 152 -17.14 -24.38 -4.94
CA ALA A 152 -17.21 -23.10 -5.65
C ALA A 152 -17.49 -23.32 -7.15
N PHE A 153 -16.92 -24.36 -7.76
CA PHE A 153 -17.24 -24.73 -9.15
C PHE A 153 -18.68 -25.23 -9.28
N GLU A 154 -19.12 -26.13 -8.40
CA GLU A 154 -20.51 -26.62 -8.38
C GLU A 154 -21.50 -25.45 -8.19
N SER A 155 -21.16 -24.45 -7.37
CA SER A 155 -21.98 -23.24 -7.21
C SER A 155 -22.06 -22.40 -8.49
N ILE A 156 -20.96 -22.27 -9.24
CA ILE A 156 -20.94 -21.56 -10.54
C ILE A 156 -21.83 -22.30 -11.54
N GLU A 157 -21.73 -23.62 -11.60
CA GLU A 157 -22.54 -24.46 -12.48
C GLU A 157 -24.03 -24.34 -12.16
N ASP A 158 -24.37 -24.33 -10.87
CA ASP A 158 -25.74 -24.21 -10.41
C ASP A 158 -26.33 -22.83 -10.72
N LEU A 159 -25.57 -21.73 -10.50
CA LEU A 159 -26.00 -20.37 -10.87
C LEU A 159 -26.28 -20.22 -12.37
N ILE A 160 -25.51 -20.89 -13.23
CA ILE A 160 -25.76 -20.90 -14.68
C ILE A 160 -27.00 -21.74 -14.99
N ARG A 161 -27.14 -22.90 -14.36
CA ARG A 161 -28.28 -23.80 -14.54
C ARG A 161 -29.61 -23.18 -14.10
N GLU A 162 -29.61 -22.44 -12.99
CA GLU A 162 -30.79 -21.72 -12.47
C GLU A 162 -31.07 -20.41 -13.24
N GLY A 163 -30.14 -19.96 -14.10
CA GLY A 163 -30.30 -18.75 -14.93
C GLY A 163 -29.97 -17.43 -14.22
N GLU A 164 -29.38 -17.48 -13.03
CA GLU A 164 -28.89 -16.32 -12.27
C GLU A 164 -27.62 -15.72 -12.91
N LEU A 165 -26.78 -16.56 -13.53
CA LEU A 165 -25.62 -16.14 -14.31
C LEU A 165 -25.84 -16.45 -15.79
N THR A 166 -25.99 -15.40 -16.61
CA THR A 166 -26.27 -15.52 -18.05
C THR A 166 -25.12 -14.98 -18.91
N GLY A 167 -25.11 -15.34 -20.20
CA GLY A 167 -24.14 -14.80 -21.18
C GLY A 167 -22.74 -15.41 -21.13
N ILE A 168 -22.55 -16.53 -20.43
CA ILE A 168 -21.27 -17.25 -20.35
C ILE A 168 -21.48 -18.77 -20.26
N GLU A 169 -20.66 -19.52 -20.99
CA GLU A 169 -20.62 -20.99 -20.91
C GLU A 169 -19.93 -21.45 -19.61
N THR A 170 -20.41 -22.55 -19.03
CA THR A 170 -19.89 -23.12 -17.78
C THR A 170 -18.37 -23.28 -17.78
N ALA A 171 -17.81 -23.91 -18.81
CA ALA A 171 -16.37 -24.13 -18.89
C ALA A 171 -15.58 -22.80 -18.98
N ALA A 172 -16.15 -21.75 -19.58
CA ALA A 172 -15.54 -20.44 -19.60
C ALA A 172 -15.62 -19.75 -18.24
N ALA A 173 -16.73 -19.90 -17.52
CA ALA A 173 -16.90 -19.35 -16.17
C ALA A 173 -15.91 -19.99 -15.18
N VAL A 174 -15.76 -21.31 -15.18
CA VAL A 174 -14.76 -22.03 -14.35
C VAL A 174 -13.34 -21.57 -14.67
N ARG A 175 -12.95 -21.50 -15.96
CA ARG A 175 -11.62 -21.01 -16.36
C ARG A 175 -11.36 -19.56 -15.90
N ASN A 176 -12.37 -18.70 -15.98
CA ASN A 176 -12.26 -17.32 -15.50
C ASN A 176 -12.06 -17.28 -13.98
N TYR A 177 -12.77 -18.13 -13.23
CA TYR A 177 -12.64 -18.23 -11.78
C TYR A 177 -11.25 -18.77 -11.37
N VAL A 178 -10.77 -19.85 -11.99
CA VAL A 178 -9.40 -20.38 -11.78
C VAL A 178 -8.35 -19.31 -12.06
N LYS A 179 -8.47 -18.59 -13.18
CA LYS A 179 -7.57 -17.50 -13.55
C LYS A 179 -7.61 -16.35 -12.52
N ALA A 180 -8.79 -16.00 -12.02
CA ALA A 180 -8.96 -14.94 -11.02
C ALA A 180 -8.32 -15.32 -9.68
N LEU A 181 -8.54 -16.55 -9.20
CA LEU A 181 -7.90 -17.07 -7.99
C LEU A 181 -6.38 -17.15 -8.15
N GLY A 182 -5.88 -17.69 -9.26
CA GLY A 182 -4.45 -17.80 -9.54
C GLY A 182 -3.76 -16.43 -9.57
N LYS A 183 -4.32 -15.44 -10.28
CA LYS A 183 -3.82 -14.05 -10.24
C LYS A 183 -3.92 -13.44 -8.85
N GLY A 184 -4.98 -13.75 -8.11
CA GLY A 184 -5.17 -13.30 -6.73
C GLY A 184 -4.08 -13.82 -5.79
N VAL A 185 -3.70 -15.09 -5.90
CA VAL A 185 -2.61 -15.68 -5.11
C VAL A 185 -1.28 -14.98 -5.40
N VAL A 186 -0.95 -14.78 -6.69
CA VAL A 186 0.24 -14.01 -7.09
C VAL A 186 0.24 -12.62 -6.47
N LYS A 187 -0.94 -11.97 -6.42
CA LYS A 187 -1.10 -10.66 -5.80
C LYS A 187 -0.90 -10.69 -4.28
N VAL A 188 -1.35 -11.74 -3.58
CA VAL A 188 -1.07 -11.90 -2.14
C VAL A 188 0.43 -12.10 -1.90
N MET A 189 1.10 -12.94 -2.70
CA MET A 189 2.54 -13.18 -2.61
C MET A 189 3.35 -11.89 -2.83
N SER A 190 2.97 -11.09 -3.83
CA SER A 190 3.70 -9.86 -4.16
C SER A 190 3.65 -8.80 -3.06
N LYS A 191 2.68 -8.86 -2.13
CA LYS A 191 2.62 -7.95 -0.98
C LYS A 191 3.88 -8.03 -0.13
N MET A 192 4.51 -9.22 -0.07
CA MET A 192 5.73 -9.51 0.68
C MET A 192 6.96 -9.66 -0.23
N GLY A 193 6.87 -9.29 -1.51
CA GLY A 193 7.96 -9.42 -2.48
C GLY A 193 8.26 -10.85 -2.94
N ILE A 194 7.40 -11.83 -2.64
CA ILE A 194 7.61 -13.23 -3.02
C ILE A 194 7.21 -13.44 -4.49
N SER A 195 8.13 -13.97 -5.29
CA SER A 195 7.97 -14.09 -6.75
C SER A 195 7.58 -15.48 -7.24
N THR A 196 7.70 -16.54 -6.43
CA THR A 196 7.40 -17.92 -6.86
C THR A 196 6.47 -18.62 -5.88
N VAL A 197 5.52 -19.41 -6.41
CA VAL A 197 4.59 -20.20 -5.59
C VAL A 197 5.36 -21.22 -4.75
N ALA A 198 6.42 -21.81 -5.28
CA ALA A 198 7.26 -22.77 -4.57
C ALA A 198 7.87 -22.17 -3.29
N SER A 199 8.35 -20.92 -3.35
CA SER A 199 8.84 -20.21 -2.16
C SER A 199 7.74 -19.77 -1.20
N TYR A 200 6.49 -19.63 -1.69
CA TYR A 200 5.34 -19.26 -0.86
C TYR A 200 4.70 -20.46 -0.16
N THR A 201 4.77 -21.64 -0.77
CA THR A 201 4.27 -22.89 -0.17
C THR A 201 4.97 -23.13 1.17
N ALA A 202 4.17 -23.33 2.23
CA ALA A 202 4.64 -23.51 3.60
C ALA A 202 5.42 -22.32 4.21
N ALA A 203 5.41 -21.13 3.58
CA ALA A 203 6.13 -19.96 4.08
C ALA A 203 5.46 -19.28 5.28
N GLN A 204 4.19 -19.58 5.56
CA GLN A 204 3.42 -19.04 6.70
C GLN A 204 3.50 -17.51 6.83
N VAL A 205 3.37 -16.78 5.70
CA VAL A 205 3.37 -15.30 5.65
C VAL A 205 2.02 -14.73 6.12
N PHE A 206 1.61 -15.15 7.31
CA PHE A 206 0.33 -14.84 7.95
C PHE A 206 0.53 -14.63 9.46
N GLU A 207 -0.42 -13.93 10.07
CA GLU A 207 -0.49 -13.70 11.51
C GLU A 207 -1.83 -14.25 12.02
N ALA A 208 -1.82 -14.96 13.15
CA ALA A 208 -3.02 -15.50 13.76
C ALA A 208 -3.49 -14.63 14.93
N ILE A 209 -4.66 -14.00 14.77
CA ILE A 209 -5.33 -13.24 15.83
C ILE A 209 -6.58 -14.00 16.25
N GLY A 210 -6.66 -14.37 17.52
CA GLY A 210 -7.83 -15.06 18.08
C GLY A 210 -7.79 -16.59 18.02
N LEU A 211 -6.63 -17.20 17.77
CA LEU A 211 -6.41 -18.64 17.93
C LEU A 211 -5.55 -18.91 19.18
N SER A 212 -5.91 -19.92 19.96
CA SER A 212 -5.13 -20.33 21.14
C SER A 212 -3.71 -20.77 20.76
N ARG A 213 -2.76 -20.55 21.68
CA ARG A 213 -1.38 -20.98 21.49
C ARG A 213 -1.27 -22.49 21.28
N ASP A 214 -2.03 -23.29 22.02
CA ASP A 214 -2.02 -24.76 21.85
C ASP A 214 -2.41 -25.20 20.42
N VAL A 215 -3.44 -24.58 19.83
CA VAL A 215 -3.85 -24.86 18.44
C VAL A 215 -2.74 -24.44 17.46
N VAL A 216 -2.15 -23.27 17.67
CA VAL A 216 -1.08 -22.75 16.80
C VAL A 216 0.18 -23.62 16.91
N ASP A 217 0.63 -23.93 18.11
CA ASP A 217 1.83 -24.73 18.36
C ASP A 217 1.70 -26.14 17.79
N GLN A 218 0.52 -26.76 17.89
CA GLN A 218 0.29 -28.11 17.40
C GLN A 218 0.08 -28.18 15.88
N TYR A 219 -0.75 -27.29 15.32
CA TYR A 219 -1.25 -27.41 13.95
C TYR A 219 -0.77 -26.33 13.00
N PHE A 220 -0.26 -25.20 13.47
CA PHE A 220 0.25 -24.06 12.67
C PHE A 220 1.65 -23.63 13.15
N THR A 221 2.48 -24.60 13.54
CA THR A 221 3.74 -24.37 14.24
C THR A 221 4.59 -23.34 13.51
N GLY A 222 4.99 -22.26 14.20
CA GLY A 222 5.79 -21.16 13.63
C GLY A 222 4.99 -19.90 13.31
N THR A 223 3.66 -19.97 13.20
CA THR A 223 2.80 -18.80 13.02
C THR A 223 2.76 -17.97 14.30
N THR A 224 2.87 -16.64 14.18
CA THR A 224 2.75 -15.75 15.35
C THR A 224 1.30 -15.67 15.82
N SER A 225 1.07 -15.82 17.12
CA SER A 225 -0.20 -15.51 17.78
C SER A 225 0.00 -14.89 19.16
N GLN A 226 0.03 -13.55 19.20
CA GLN A 226 0.40 -12.83 20.42
C GLN A 226 -0.66 -12.95 21.52
N LEU A 227 -1.93 -12.81 21.14
CA LEU A 227 -3.06 -12.65 22.07
C LEU A 227 -3.76 -13.97 22.43
N GLY A 228 -3.35 -15.11 21.86
CA GLY A 228 -4.10 -16.35 22.01
C GLY A 228 -5.53 -16.25 21.45
N GLY A 229 -6.45 -17.05 21.99
CA GLY A 229 -7.84 -17.07 21.58
C GLY A 229 -8.48 -18.46 21.63
N VAL A 230 -9.21 -18.82 20.58
CA VAL A 230 -10.08 -19.99 20.59
C VAL A 230 -9.32 -21.32 20.43
N GLY A 231 -9.78 -22.35 21.13
CA GLY A 231 -9.30 -23.73 21.01
C GLY A 231 -10.17 -24.59 20.08
N LEU A 232 -9.86 -25.88 19.98
CA LEU A 232 -10.59 -26.84 19.13
C LEU A 232 -12.08 -26.94 19.48
N ASP A 233 -12.46 -26.80 20.76
CA ASP A 233 -13.87 -26.87 21.18
C ASP A 233 -14.73 -25.79 20.51
N VAL A 234 -14.22 -24.56 20.47
CA VAL A 234 -14.92 -23.43 19.84
C VAL A 234 -14.93 -23.57 18.32
N LEU A 235 -13.84 -24.07 17.73
CA LEU A 235 -13.78 -24.34 16.29
C LEU A 235 -14.79 -25.43 15.89
N ALA A 236 -14.87 -26.51 16.67
CA ALA A 236 -15.83 -27.59 16.45
C ALA A 236 -17.28 -27.12 16.64
N GLU A 237 -17.56 -26.28 17.64
CA GLU A 237 -18.89 -25.68 17.83
C GLU A 237 -19.28 -24.77 16.66
N GLU A 238 -18.35 -23.98 16.13
CA GLU A 238 -18.57 -23.16 14.93
C GLU A 238 -18.89 -23.99 13.68
N VAL A 239 -18.19 -25.11 13.50
CA VAL A 239 -18.50 -26.06 12.42
C VAL A 239 -19.88 -26.68 12.65
N LYS A 240 -20.18 -27.11 13.88
CA LYS A 240 -21.46 -27.70 14.28
C LYS A 240 -22.65 -26.76 14.04
N LEU A 241 -22.52 -25.47 14.34
CA LEU A 241 -23.57 -24.47 14.07
C LEU A 241 -23.89 -24.35 12.57
N ARG A 242 -22.87 -24.38 11.70
CA ARG A 242 -23.06 -24.36 10.23
C ARG A 242 -23.60 -25.70 9.71
N HIS A 243 -23.15 -26.81 10.29
CA HIS A 243 -23.58 -28.15 9.93
C HIS A 243 -25.06 -28.40 10.26
N ARG A 244 -25.50 -28.10 11.50
CA ARG A 244 -26.92 -28.16 11.90
C ARG A 244 -27.83 -27.29 11.05
N ARG A 245 -27.29 -26.20 10.52
CA ARG A 245 -28.01 -25.31 9.60
C ARG A 245 -28.21 -25.94 8.22
N ALA A 246 -27.23 -26.70 7.74
CA ALA A 246 -27.31 -27.44 6.48
C ALA A 246 -28.18 -28.70 6.61
N TYR A 247 -28.23 -29.29 7.82
CA TYR A 247 -29.05 -30.47 8.14
C TYR A 247 -30.05 -30.16 9.28
N PRO A 248 -31.08 -29.32 9.02
CA PRO A 248 -32.05 -28.98 10.05
C PRO A 248 -32.93 -30.20 10.41
N GLU A 249 -33.30 -30.32 11.69
CA GLU A 249 -34.21 -31.37 12.16
C GLU A 249 -35.59 -31.29 11.47
N ASN A 250 -36.02 -30.08 11.11
CA ASN A 250 -37.20 -29.84 10.29
C ASN A 250 -36.82 -29.23 8.93
N PRO A 251 -36.81 -30.02 7.82
CA PRO A 251 -36.49 -29.53 6.48
C PRO A 251 -37.38 -28.39 5.98
N THR A 252 -38.60 -28.25 6.52
CA THR A 252 -39.55 -27.20 6.10
C THR A 252 -39.24 -25.82 6.68
N GLU A 253 -38.38 -25.74 7.70
CA GLU A 253 -38.07 -24.50 8.43
C GLU A 253 -37.38 -23.43 7.55
N ARG A 254 -36.69 -23.84 6.48
CA ARG A 254 -35.86 -22.96 5.62
C ARG A 254 -36.23 -22.96 4.13
N VAL A 255 -37.42 -23.42 3.76
CA VAL A 255 -37.85 -23.52 2.35
C VAL A 255 -37.83 -22.17 1.62
N HIS A 256 -38.05 -21.07 2.35
CA HIS A 256 -38.08 -19.72 1.80
C HIS A 256 -36.70 -19.03 1.76
N ARG A 257 -35.66 -19.60 2.37
CA ARG A 257 -34.32 -18.99 2.47
C ARG A 257 -33.22 -20.05 2.58
N ARG A 258 -32.58 -20.37 1.43
CA ARG A 258 -31.53 -21.39 1.31
C ARG A 258 -30.20 -20.96 1.95
N LEU A 259 -29.82 -19.68 1.82
CA LEU A 259 -28.60 -19.10 2.39
C LEU A 259 -28.91 -17.84 3.21
N GLU A 260 -28.05 -17.50 4.17
CA GLU A 260 -28.14 -16.23 4.88
C GLU A 260 -27.81 -15.06 3.95
N VAL A 261 -28.36 -13.87 4.24
CA VAL A 261 -28.11 -12.68 3.39
C VAL A 261 -26.66 -12.20 3.50
N GLY A 262 -26.00 -12.50 4.62
CA GLY A 262 -24.72 -11.93 4.98
C GLY A 262 -24.79 -10.41 5.17
N GLY A 263 -23.64 -9.77 5.10
CA GLY A 263 -23.46 -8.38 5.53
C GLY A 263 -22.00 -8.01 5.77
N GLU A 264 -21.07 -8.96 5.61
CA GLU A 264 -19.66 -8.78 5.88
C GLU A 264 -19.05 -7.59 5.10
N TYR A 265 -19.39 -7.44 3.82
CA TYR A 265 -18.84 -6.39 2.95
C TYR A 265 -19.63 -5.08 2.98
N ALA A 266 -20.94 -5.15 3.24
CA ALA A 266 -21.82 -4.00 3.28
C ALA A 266 -22.93 -4.23 4.31
N PHE A 267 -23.27 -3.19 5.06
CA PHE A 267 -24.29 -3.28 6.10
C PHE A 267 -25.62 -3.82 5.54
N ARG A 268 -26.16 -4.82 6.23
CA ARG A 268 -27.50 -5.36 6.05
C ARG A 268 -28.16 -5.42 7.42
N ARG A 269 -29.47 -5.17 7.47
CA ARG A 269 -30.22 -5.13 8.75
C ARG A 269 -30.15 -6.44 9.53
N GLU A 270 -30.09 -7.56 8.82
CA GLU A 270 -29.99 -8.92 9.37
C GLU A 270 -28.59 -9.54 9.16
N GLY A 271 -27.57 -8.71 8.86
CA GLY A 271 -26.21 -9.15 8.58
C GLY A 271 -25.27 -8.98 9.78
N GLU A 272 -23.97 -9.09 9.50
CA GLU A 272 -22.91 -8.85 10.47
C GLU A 272 -22.95 -7.41 11.03
N LEU A 273 -22.43 -7.24 12.24
CA LEU A 273 -22.35 -5.95 12.92
C LEU A 273 -21.35 -5.02 12.19
N HIS A 274 -21.74 -3.75 12.02
CA HIS A 274 -20.86 -2.67 11.55
C HIS A 274 -20.87 -1.53 12.56
N LEU A 275 -19.70 -0.92 12.81
CA LEU A 275 -19.60 0.23 13.70
C LEU A 275 -20.20 1.51 13.11
N PHE A 276 -20.35 1.58 11.78
CA PHE A 276 -21.12 2.63 11.11
C PHE A 276 -22.46 2.08 10.64
N THR A 277 -23.42 2.04 11.56
CA THR A 277 -24.83 1.77 11.24
C THR A 277 -25.52 3.05 10.73
N PRO A 278 -26.70 2.95 10.09
CA PRO A 278 -27.50 4.13 9.75
C PRO A 278 -27.80 5.05 10.94
N GLU A 279 -27.98 4.49 12.13
CA GLU A 279 -28.22 5.23 13.37
C GLU A 279 -26.98 6.03 13.80
N VAL A 280 -25.81 5.38 13.84
CA VAL A 280 -24.54 6.06 14.16
C VAL A 280 -24.25 7.20 13.18
N VAL A 281 -24.47 6.95 11.87
CA VAL A 281 -24.32 7.98 10.82
C VAL A 281 -25.27 9.15 11.05
N PHE A 282 -26.54 8.87 11.36
CA PHE A 282 -27.54 9.90 11.63
C PHE A 282 -27.19 10.74 12.86
N LEU A 283 -26.88 10.11 14.00
CA LEU A 283 -26.53 10.81 15.24
C LEU A 283 -25.32 11.73 15.06
N LEU A 284 -24.27 11.22 14.41
CA LEU A 284 -23.06 12.00 14.13
C LEU A 284 -23.37 13.23 13.25
N GLN A 285 -24.03 13.03 12.10
CA GLN A 285 -24.37 14.14 11.21
C GLN A 285 -25.32 15.15 11.88
N HIS A 286 -26.28 14.67 12.66
CA HIS A 286 -27.25 15.55 13.31
C HIS A 286 -26.59 16.41 14.39
N SER A 287 -25.76 15.82 15.25
CA SER A 287 -25.06 16.54 16.32
C SER A 287 -24.13 17.63 15.78
N THR A 288 -23.35 17.34 14.74
CA THR A 288 -22.34 18.26 14.21
C THR A 288 -22.95 19.37 13.36
N ARG A 289 -24.04 19.09 12.63
CA ARG A 289 -24.80 20.10 11.90
C ARG A 289 -25.56 21.07 12.80
N THR A 290 -26.06 20.58 13.93
CA THR A 290 -26.87 21.40 14.87
C THR A 290 -26.07 21.97 16.04
N GLY A 291 -24.80 21.60 16.19
CA GLY A 291 -23.97 21.99 17.34
C GLY A 291 -24.46 21.38 18.66
N ARG A 292 -25.19 20.26 18.63
CA ARG A 292 -25.85 19.65 19.78
C ARG A 292 -24.99 18.58 20.44
N ARG A 293 -24.31 18.95 21.52
CA ARG A 293 -23.44 18.06 22.30
C ARG A 293 -24.16 16.89 22.97
N ASP A 294 -25.41 17.07 23.41
CA ASP A 294 -26.21 16.00 23.99
C ASP A 294 -26.52 14.87 23.00
N ILE A 295 -26.63 15.21 21.71
CA ILE A 295 -26.81 14.21 20.63
C ILE A 295 -25.46 13.56 20.30
N PHE A 296 -24.37 14.33 20.35
CA PHE A 296 -23.02 13.78 20.21
C PHE A 296 -22.68 12.76 21.30
N ALA A 297 -23.11 13.00 22.55
CA ALA A 297 -22.96 12.04 23.64
C ALA A 297 -23.64 10.70 23.32
N LYS A 298 -24.87 10.72 22.78
CA LYS A 298 -25.57 9.51 22.32
C LYS A 298 -24.83 8.80 21.18
N TYR A 299 -24.24 9.56 20.26
CA TYR A 299 -23.38 9.00 19.22
C TYR A 299 -22.17 8.26 19.82
N SER A 300 -21.45 8.90 20.76
CA SER A 300 -20.29 8.30 21.42
C SER A 300 -20.66 7.04 22.20
N GLU A 301 -21.76 7.08 22.95
CA GLU A 301 -22.29 5.92 23.69
C GLU A 301 -22.63 4.74 22.77
N GLU A 302 -23.30 5.01 21.64
CA GLU A 302 -23.67 3.96 20.68
C GLU A 302 -22.44 3.36 19.97
N VAL A 303 -21.45 4.18 19.62
CA VAL A 303 -20.17 3.70 19.06
C VAL A 303 -19.44 2.81 20.05
N ASP A 304 -19.35 3.22 21.32
CA ASP A 304 -18.67 2.45 22.36
C ASP A 304 -19.44 1.14 22.68
N ARG A 305 -20.78 1.18 22.67
CA ARG A 305 -21.65 -0.01 22.81
C ARG A 305 -21.43 -1.02 21.69
N LEU A 306 -21.46 -0.57 20.42
CA LEU A 306 -21.22 -1.43 19.26
C LEU A 306 -19.78 -1.96 19.22
N SER A 307 -18.80 -1.19 19.70
CA SER A 307 -17.41 -1.62 19.78
C SER A 307 -17.21 -2.74 20.80
N ARG A 308 -17.93 -2.68 21.93
CA ARG A 308 -18.02 -3.75 22.94
C ARG A 308 -18.73 -5.00 22.38
N GLU A 309 -19.92 -4.82 21.82
CA GLU A 309 -20.73 -5.92 21.25
C GLU A 309 -20.01 -6.65 20.10
N GLY A 310 -19.35 -5.88 19.22
CA GLY A 310 -18.58 -6.40 18.10
C GLY A 310 -17.24 -7.02 18.47
N GLY A 311 -16.80 -6.92 19.73
CA GLY A 311 -15.54 -7.51 20.19
C GLY A 311 -14.28 -6.88 19.58
N THR A 312 -14.30 -5.58 19.26
CA THR A 312 -13.06 -4.86 18.92
C THR A 312 -12.10 -4.88 20.10
N LEU A 313 -10.78 -4.92 19.88
CA LEU A 313 -9.82 -5.00 21.00
C LEU A 313 -10.02 -3.87 22.02
N ARG A 314 -10.07 -2.62 21.57
CA ARG A 314 -10.41 -1.49 22.45
C ARG A 314 -11.79 -1.57 23.09
N GLY A 315 -12.76 -2.24 22.48
CA GLY A 315 -14.06 -2.53 23.08
C GLY A 315 -13.97 -3.51 24.25
N LEU A 316 -12.94 -4.34 24.31
CA LEU A 316 -12.64 -5.26 25.41
C LEU A 316 -11.80 -4.62 26.53
N PHE A 317 -11.39 -3.35 26.38
CA PHE A 317 -10.58 -2.68 27.40
C PHE A 317 -11.46 -1.98 28.46
N GLU A 318 -10.99 -1.97 29.70
CA GLU A 318 -11.49 -1.14 30.78
C GLU A 318 -10.47 -0.05 31.14
N LEU A 319 -10.94 1.14 31.53
CA LEU A 319 -10.10 2.21 32.05
C LEU A 319 -10.09 2.14 33.58
N LYS A 320 -8.93 1.84 34.18
CA LYS A 320 -8.77 1.75 35.65
C LYS A 320 -8.92 3.12 36.28
N LYS A 321 -10.00 3.29 37.05
CA LYS A 321 -10.26 4.50 37.84
C LYS A 321 -9.61 4.39 39.22
N GLY A 322 -9.21 5.53 39.80
CA GLY A 322 -8.69 5.59 41.17
C GLY A 322 -7.21 5.26 41.35
N LEU A 323 -6.47 4.95 40.29
CA LEU A 323 -4.99 4.87 40.34
C LEU A 323 -4.34 6.23 40.63
N ARG A 324 -5.01 7.30 40.21
CA ARG A 324 -4.64 8.70 40.43
C ARG A 324 -5.88 9.45 40.94
N PRO A 325 -5.72 10.48 41.80
CA PRO A 325 -6.85 11.33 42.16
C PRO A 325 -7.34 12.09 40.91
N PRO A 326 -8.67 12.13 40.65
CA PRO A 326 -9.22 12.95 39.59
C PRO A 326 -8.84 14.42 39.76
N VAL A 327 -8.67 15.14 38.66
CA VAL A 327 -8.35 16.57 38.65
C VAL A 327 -9.54 17.40 38.19
N PRO A 328 -9.68 18.66 38.64
CA PRO A 328 -10.71 19.55 38.13
C PRO A 328 -10.58 19.78 36.61
N LEU A 329 -11.70 19.87 35.90
CA LEU A 329 -11.71 19.97 34.43
C LEU A 329 -11.02 21.26 33.94
N GLU A 330 -11.07 22.32 34.75
CA GLU A 330 -10.40 23.60 34.52
C GLU A 330 -8.87 23.51 34.57
N GLU A 331 -8.29 22.50 35.24
CA GLU A 331 -6.84 22.26 35.24
C GLU A 331 -6.37 21.46 34.01
N VAL A 332 -7.30 20.82 33.29
CA VAL A 332 -6.97 20.05 32.08
C VAL A 332 -6.77 21.00 30.91
N GLU A 333 -5.73 20.71 30.11
CA GLU A 333 -5.36 21.47 28.92
C GLU A 333 -6.59 21.84 28.05
N PRO A 334 -6.57 23.03 27.42
CA PRO A 334 -7.73 23.54 26.72
C PRO A 334 -7.96 22.81 25.38
N VAL A 335 -9.17 22.95 24.82
CA VAL A 335 -9.56 22.30 23.55
C VAL A 335 -8.60 22.68 22.43
N GLU A 336 -8.22 23.96 22.38
CA GLU A 336 -7.33 24.55 21.40
C GLU A 336 -5.95 23.89 21.40
N SER A 337 -5.48 23.38 22.54
CA SER A 337 -4.23 22.61 22.63
C SER A 337 -4.42 21.20 22.06
N ILE A 338 -5.51 20.53 22.44
CA ILE A 338 -5.79 19.14 22.05
C ILE A 338 -5.98 19.01 20.53
N VAL A 339 -6.72 19.92 19.90
CA VAL A 339 -7.03 19.84 18.46
C VAL A 339 -5.80 19.93 17.56
N THR A 340 -4.68 20.51 18.03
CA THR A 340 -3.41 20.54 17.27
C THR A 340 -2.81 19.14 17.04
N ARG A 341 -3.23 18.16 17.85
CA ARG A 341 -2.84 16.75 17.74
C ARG A 341 -3.71 15.98 16.75
N PHE A 342 -4.80 16.59 16.27
CA PHE A 342 -5.72 15.94 15.34
C PHE A 342 -5.32 16.18 13.89
N ASN A 343 -5.43 15.11 13.13
CA ASN A 343 -5.15 15.07 11.72
C ASN A 343 -6.36 14.51 10.98
N THR A 344 -6.79 15.13 9.89
CA THR A 344 -7.64 14.40 8.94
C THR A 344 -6.79 13.44 8.12
N GLY A 345 -7.29 12.22 7.92
CA GLY A 345 -6.56 11.16 7.24
C GLY A 345 -6.22 11.51 5.79
N ALA A 346 -5.14 10.92 5.30
CA ALA A 346 -4.64 11.12 3.94
C ALA A 346 -5.59 10.57 2.87
N MET A 347 -6.50 11.42 2.37
CA MET A 347 -7.53 11.06 1.40
C MET A 347 -7.35 11.86 0.12
N SER A 348 -6.95 11.21 -0.97
CA SER A 348 -6.52 11.91 -2.17
C SER A 348 -7.66 12.67 -2.85
N TYR A 349 -7.36 13.89 -3.33
CA TYR A 349 -8.13 14.50 -4.40
C TYR A 349 -8.20 13.58 -5.63
N GLY A 350 -9.41 13.37 -6.15
CA GLY A 350 -9.73 12.33 -7.13
C GLY A 350 -10.50 11.16 -6.50
N SER A 351 -10.05 10.65 -5.33
CA SER A 351 -10.85 9.70 -4.56
C SER A 351 -12.07 10.40 -3.95
N ILE A 352 -11.83 11.55 -3.31
CA ILE A 352 -12.85 12.47 -2.84
C ILE A 352 -12.92 13.72 -3.72
N SER A 353 -14.06 14.38 -3.69
CA SER A 353 -14.33 15.62 -4.42
C SER A 353 -13.46 16.78 -3.90
N ALA A 354 -13.28 17.82 -4.71
CA ALA A 354 -12.58 19.03 -4.28
C ALA A 354 -13.28 19.68 -3.08
N GLU A 355 -14.61 19.68 -3.09
CA GLU A 355 -15.45 20.27 -2.05
C GLU A 355 -15.23 19.60 -0.69
N ALA A 356 -15.24 18.26 -0.65
CA ALA A 356 -14.96 17.51 0.57
C ALA A 356 -13.51 17.73 1.06
N HIS A 357 -12.56 17.72 0.12
CA HIS A 357 -11.14 17.88 0.43
C HIS A 357 -10.82 19.28 0.99
N GLU A 358 -11.35 20.33 0.38
CA GLU A 358 -11.15 21.72 0.82
C GLU A 358 -11.89 22.01 2.12
N THR A 359 -13.10 21.47 2.29
CA THR A 359 -13.89 21.62 3.53
C THR A 359 -13.10 21.14 4.75
N MET A 360 -12.46 19.97 4.65
CA MET A 360 -11.62 19.46 5.73
C MET A 360 -10.36 20.29 5.93
N ALA A 361 -9.73 20.77 4.85
CA ALA A 361 -8.54 21.61 4.98
C ALA A 361 -8.85 22.91 5.73
N ILE A 362 -9.92 23.61 5.33
CA ILE A 362 -10.38 24.83 5.98
C ILE A 362 -10.68 24.59 7.46
N ALA A 363 -11.45 23.55 7.79
CA ALA A 363 -11.80 23.23 9.17
C ALA A 363 -10.56 22.99 10.04
N MET A 364 -9.60 22.18 9.56
CA MET A 364 -8.41 21.87 10.33
C MET A 364 -7.49 23.08 10.48
N ASN A 365 -7.34 23.89 9.44
CA ASN A 365 -6.54 25.11 9.49
C ASN A 365 -7.14 26.15 10.45
N ASN A 366 -8.48 26.28 10.49
CA ASN A 366 -9.16 27.15 11.44
C ASN A 366 -8.95 26.70 12.90
N LEU A 367 -8.92 25.39 13.14
CA LEU A 367 -8.71 24.81 14.48
C LEU A 367 -7.23 24.78 14.91
N GLY A 368 -6.28 25.00 13.99
CA GLY A 368 -4.86 24.75 14.24
C GLY A 368 -4.48 23.26 14.28
N GLY A 369 -5.39 22.36 13.89
CA GLY A 369 -5.07 20.98 13.59
C GLY A 369 -4.53 20.83 12.16
N ARG A 370 -4.47 19.60 11.64
CA ARG A 370 -3.84 19.34 10.34
C ARG A 370 -4.73 18.55 9.39
N SER A 371 -4.68 18.92 8.12
CA SER A 371 -5.28 18.14 7.04
C SER A 371 -4.20 17.58 6.12
N ASN A 372 -4.49 16.46 5.46
CA ASN A 372 -3.53 15.74 4.62
C ASN A 372 -4.02 15.65 3.17
N SER A 373 -3.15 15.98 2.21
CA SER A 373 -3.48 15.98 0.77
C SER A 373 -3.80 14.60 0.19
N GLY A 374 -3.36 13.53 0.86
CA GLY A 374 -3.31 12.19 0.28
C GLY A 374 -2.41 12.11 -0.96
N GLU A 375 -2.47 10.96 -1.63
CA GLU A 375 -1.60 10.59 -2.76
C GLU A 375 -1.95 11.26 -4.10
N GLY A 376 -2.83 12.27 -4.10
CA GLY A 376 -3.44 12.82 -5.32
C GLY A 376 -2.78 14.08 -5.87
N GLY A 377 -1.74 14.60 -5.21
CA GLY A 377 -1.28 15.97 -5.40
C GLY A 377 -2.24 16.97 -4.77
N GLU A 378 -1.92 18.25 -4.92
CA GLU A 378 -2.76 19.36 -4.50
C GLU A 378 -2.71 20.44 -5.57
N ASP A 379 -3.84 21.09 -5.85
CA ASP A 379 -3.88 22.16 -6.85
C ASP A 379 -2.98 23.33 -6.43
N VAL A 380 -2.23 23.88 -7.39
CA VAL A 380 -1.26 24.97 -7.16
C VAL A 380 -1.92 26.18 -6.52
N ASP A 381 -3.15 26.52 -6.91
CA ASP A 381 -3.86 27.68 -6.35
C ASP A 381 -4.16 27.51 -4.85
N ARG A 382 -4.23 26.26 -4.35
CA ARG A 382 -4.38 25.97 -2.93
C ARG A 382 -3.07 26.07 -2.16
N LEU A 383 -1.93 25.83 -2.79
CA LEU A 383 -0.61 25.88 -2.13
C LEU A 383 -0.27 27.28 -1.60
N TYR A 384 -0.84 28.31 -2.21
CA TYR A 384 -0.63 29.72 -1.84
C TYR A 384 -1.81 30.32 -1.06
N ASP A 385 -2.83 29.53 -0.72
CA ASP A 385 -3.95 29.96 0.14
C ASP A 385 -3.88 29.23 1.50
N PRO A 386 -3.38 29.88 2.56
CA PRO A 386 -3.24 29.28 3.89
C PRO A 386 -4.54 28.70 4.45
N ARG A 387 -5.70 29.19 4.02
CA ARG A 387 -7.00 28.66 4.49
C ARG A 387 -7.31 27.31 3.86
N ARG A 388 -6.97 27.10 2.59
CA ARG A 388 -7.34 25.90 1.81
C ARG A 388 -6.21 24.90 1.65
N ARG A 389 -4.97 25.29 1.96
CA ARG A 389 -3.79 24.45 1.87
C ARG A 389 -3.83 23.30 2.87
N SER A 390 -3.51 22.08 2.44
CA SER A 390 -3.32 20.99 3.40
C SER A 390 -1.97 21.14 4.12
N ALA A 391 -1.95 21.05 5.45
CA ALA A 391 -0.71 21.16 6.22
C ALA A 391 0.24 19.98 5.98
N VAL A 392 -0.32 18.77 5.80
CA VAL A 392 0.43 17.55 5.51
C VAL A 392 0.36 17.23 4.03
N LYS A 393 1.52 17.00 3.43
CA LYS A 393 1.69 16.62 2.03
C LYS A 393 2.21 15.18 1.92
N GLN A 394 1.55 14.33 1.16
CA GLN A 394 1.91 12.92 1.07
C GLN A 394 2.80 12.62 -0.15
N VAL A 395 3.89 11.90 0.10
CA VAL A 395 4.77 11.32 -0.91
C VAL A 395 4.51 9.82 -0.94
N ALA A 396 3.80 9.35 -1.97
CA ALA A 396 3.47 7.93 -2.19
C ALA A 396 4.15 7.39 -3.46
N SER A 397 4.11 6.08 -3.70
CA SER A 397 4.79 5.40 -4.82
C SER A 397 4.44 5.96 -6.21
N GLY A 398 3.23 6.50 -6.41
CA GLY A 398 2.85 7.12 -7.68
C GLY A 398 3.54 8.47 -7.95
N ARG A 399 4.08 9.14 -6.92
CA ARG A 399 4.62 10.51 -6.96
C ARG A 399 3.71 11.54 -7.66
N PHE A 400 2.39 11.32 -7.61
CA PHE A 400 1.45 12.22 -8.25
C PHE A 400 1.46 13.60 -7.59
N GLY A 401 1.67 14.64 -8.41
CA GLY A 401 1.70 16.04 -7.94
C GLY A 401 2.87 16.38 -7.00
N VAL A 402 3.89 15.52 -6.89
CA VAL A 402 5.05 15.78 -6.03
C VAL A 402 6.09 16.61 -6.80
N THR A 403 6.02 17.92 -6.63
CA THR A 403 6.96 18.91 -7.19
C THR A 403 7.74 19.61 -6.08
N SER A 404 8.80 20.36 -6.42
CA SER A 404 9.46 21.26 -5.46
C SER A 404 8.45 22.21 -4.79
N ASP A 405 7.56 22.83 -5.58
CA ASP A 405 6.55 23.78 -5.09
C ASP A 405 5.55 23.14 -4.11
N TYR A 406 5.16 21.90 -4.38
CA TYR A 406 4.33 21.11 -3.49
C TYR A 406 5.02 20.82 -2.14
N LEU A 407 6.31 20.47 -2.17
CA LEU A 407 7.09 20.09 -0.99
C LEU A 407 7.42 21.28 -0.09
N VAL A 408 7.80 22.43 -0.65
CA VAL A 408 8.11 23.65 0.15
C VAL A 408 6.86 24.22 0.85
N ASN A 409 5.67 23.92 0.33
CA ASN A 409 4.39 24.36 0.89
C ASN A 409 3.78 23.36 1.89
N ALA A 410 4.61 22.48 2.48
CA ALA A 410 4.23 21.51 3.50
C ALA A 410 4.73 21.92 4.89
N THR A 411 3.90 21.71 5.91
CA THR A 411 4.35 21.70 7.32
C THR A 411 4.89 20.33 7.69
N ASP A 412 4.24 19.28 7.19
CA ASP A 412 4.61 17.88 7.40
C ASP A 412 4.63 17.17 6.04
N ILE A 413 5.67 16.38 5.77
CA ILE A 413 5.74 15.53 4.57
C ILE A 413 5.61 14.07 4.99
N GLN A 414 4.60 13.37 4.48
CA GLN A 414 4.31 11.99 4.83
C GLN A 414 4.71 11.01 3.73
N ILE A 415 5.74 10.21 4.00
CA ILE A 415 6.10 9.03 3.21
C ILE A 415 5.05 7.94 3.48
N LYS A 416 4.31 7.56 2.45
CA LYS A 416 3.26 6.54 2.54
C LYS A 416 3.80 5.16 2.17
N MET A 417 4.33 4.43 3.14
CA MET A 417 4.75 3.03 2.91
C MET A 417 3.54 2.12 2.64
N ALA A 418 2.47 2.29 3.42
CA ALA A 418 1.26 1.49 3.29
C ALA A 418 0.01 2.21 3.84
N GLN A 419 -1.15 1.59 3.65
CA GLN A 419 -2.41 1.98 4.29
C GLN A 419 -3.17 0.75 4.77
N GLY A 420 -3.90 0.86 5.88
CA GLY A 420 -4.58 -0.28 6.52
C GLY A 420 -5.54 -1.05 5.62
N ALA A 421 -6.25 -0.36 4.74
CA ALA A 421 -7.22 -0.97 3.83
C ALA A 421 -6.63 -1.89 2.74
N LYS A 422 -5.34 -1.72 2.42
CA LYS A 422 -4.63 -2.48 1.39
C LYS A 422 -3.11 -2.46 1.58
N PRO A 423 -2.59 -3.06 2.66
CA PRO A 423 -1.16 -3.16 2.88
C PRO A 423 -0.50 -4.01 1.78
N GLY A 424 0.73 -3.65 1.39
CA GLY A 424 1.47 -4.32 0.32
C GLY A 424 0.97 -4.02 -1.10
N GLU A 425 0.13 -2.99 -1.28
CA GLU A 425 -0.39 -2.56 -2.57
C GLU A 425 -0.33 -1.03 -2.75
N GLY A 426 -0.37 -0.58 -4.01
CA GLY A 426 -0.40 0.83 -4.37
C GLY A 426 -1.80 1.48 -4.33
N GLY A 427 -1.79 2.80 -4.44
CA GLY A 427 -2.96 3.63 -4.72
C GLY A 427 -3.73 3.20 -5.97
N GLN A 428 -5.04 3.39 -5.98
CA GLN A 428 -5.90 3.04 -7.13
C GLN A 428 -6.93 4.14 -7.36
N LEU A 429 -6.94 4.70 -8.56
CA LEU A 429 -7.97 5.63 -9.03
C LEU A 429 -8.50 5.15 -10.38
N PRO A 430 -9.78 4.73 -10.47
CA PRO A 430 -10.38 4.31 -11.74
C PRO A 430 -10.34 5.42 -12.79
N GLY A 431 -10.13 5.06 -14.07
CA GLY A 431 -9.94 6.02 -15.18
C GLY A 431 -11.12 6.98 -15.36
N TYR A 432 -12.34 6.51 -15.16
CA TYR A 432 -13.55 7.33 -15.21
C TYR A 432 -13.68 8.34 -14.05
N LYS A 433 -12.77 8.33 -13.06
CA LYS A 433 -12.62 9.39 -12.05
C LYS A 433 -11.46 10.34 -12.38
N VAL A 434 -10.67 10.06 -13.41
CA VAL A 434 -9.52 10.88 -13.82
C VAL A 434 -9.99 11.95 -14.80
N TYR A 435 -10.78 12.88 -14.29
CA TYR A 435 -11.24 14.05 -15.02
C TYR A 435 -10.05 14.98 -15.36
N PRO A 436 -10.16 15.89 -16.34
CA PRO A 436 -9.07 16.77 -16.77
C PRO A 436 -8.39 17.55 -15.63
N ASN A 437 -9.15 18.07 -14.68
CA ASN A 437 -8.64 18.73 -13.47
C ASN A 437 -7.83 17.78 -12.55
N ILE A 438 -8.28 16.53 -12.41
CA ILE A 438 -7.55 15.50 -11.66
C ILE A 438 -6.26 15.13 -12.38
N ALA A 439 -6.33 14.91 -13.69
CA ALA A 439 -5.17 14.59 -14.51
C ALA A 439 -4.12 15.71 -14.48
N LYS A 440 -4.55 16.97 -14.55
CA LYS A 440 -3.68 18.15 -14.40
C LYS A 440 -2.94 18.12 -13.06
N THR A 441 -3.66 17.94 -11.95
CA THR A 441 -3.06 17.92 -10.60
C THR A 441 -2.06 16.78 -10.42
N ARG A 442 -2.30 15.65 -11.09
CA ARG A 442 -1.46 14.46 -11.00
C ARG A 442 -0.35 14.40 -12.05
N HIS A 443 -0.28 15.35 -12.98
CA HIS A 443 0.56 15.29 -14.18
C HIS A 443 0.38 13.97 -14.95
N SER A 444 -0.88 13.57 -15.14
CA SER A 444 -1.27 12.33 -15.81
C SER A 444 -2.17 12.60 -17.02
N THR A 445 -2.60 11.53 -17.69
CA THR A 445 -3.50 11.62 -18.83
C THR A 445 -4.97 11.51 -18.36
N PRO A 446 -5.87 12.41 -18.80
CA PRO A 446 -7.31 12.29 -18.55
C PRO A 446 -7.91 10.94 -19.01
N GLY A 447 -8.85 10.41 -18.24
CA GLY A 447 -9.58 9.17 -18.56
C GLY A 447 -8.80 7.87 -18.35
N VAL A 448 -7.50 7.93 -18.04
CA VAL A 448 -6.64 6.76 -17.88
C VAL A 448 -6.58 6.35 -16.41
N GLY A 449 -6.80 5.05 -16.12
CA GLY A 449 -6.72 4.53 -14.76
C GLY A 449 -5.34 4.67 -14.15
N LEU A 450 -5.27 5.09 -12.88
CA LEU A 450 -4.00 5.28 -12.17
C LEU A 450 -3.86 4.20 -11.09
N ILE A 451 -3.07 3.18 -11.39
CA ILE A 451 -2.63 2.17 -10.41
C ILE A 451 -1.19 2.50 -10.06
N SER A 452 -0.95 2.85 -8.80
CA SER A 452 0.40 3.14 -8.33
C SER A 452 1.20 1.83 -8.18
N PRO A 453 2.53 1.86 -8.37
CA PRO A 453 3.37 0.72 -8.01
C PRO A 453 3.15 0.34 -6.54
N PRO A 454 3.17 -0.95 -6.18
CA PRO A 454 3.11 -1.34 -4.77
C PRO A 454 4.29 -0.79 -3.94
N PRO A 455 5.57 -0.93 -4.35
CA PRO A 455 6.67 -0.34 -3.62
C PRO A 455 6.92 1.10 -4.04
N HIS A 456 7.59 1.85 -3.19
CA HIS A 456 8.35 3.02 -3.60
C HIS A 456 9.60 2.55 -4.36
N HIS A 457 9.81 2.97 -5.60
CA HIS A 457 10.99 2.51 -6.38
C HIS A 457 12.33 3.06 -5.89
N ASP A 458 12.29 3.98 -4.93
CA ASP A 458 13.41 4.56 -4.20
C ASP A 458 13.43 4.13 -2.73
N ILE A 459 12.73 3.04 -2.37
CA ILE A 459 12.77 2.41 -1.05
C ILE A 459 12.71 0.89 -1.22
N TYR A 460 13.87 0.22 -1.27
CA TYR A 460 13.96 -1.25 -1.22
C TYR A 460 14.55 -1.76 0.08
N SER A 461 15.01 -0.86 0.94
CA SER A 461 15.69 -1.14 2.19
C SER A 461 15.48 0.00 3.20
N ILE A 462 15.99 -0.15 4.42
CA ILE A 462 15.88 0.89 5.45
C ILE A 462 16.81 2.07 5.17
N GLU A 463 17.97 1.82 4.56
CA GLU A 463 18.91 2.84 4.11
C GLU A 463 18.35 3.67 2.96
N ASP A 464 17.55 3.08 2.07
CA ASP A 464 16.84 3.83 1.03
C ASP A 464 15.73 4.72 1.62
N LEU A 465 15.03 4.24 2.66
CA LEU A 465 14.09 5.08 3.40
C LEU A 465 14.82 6.26 4.05
N ALA A 466 15.97 6.02 4.68
CA ALA A 466 16.80 7.08 5.24
C ALA A 466 17.24 8.08 4.15
N GLN A 467 17.57 7.59 2.95
CA GLN A 467 17.89 8.45 1.82
C GLN A 467 16.69 9.31 1.38
N LEU A 468 15.48 8.74 1.29
CA LEU A 468 14.29 9.55 0.97
C LEU A 468 13.96 10.56 2.08
N ILE A 469 14.11 10.21 3.36
CA ILE A 469 13.94 11.16 4.47
C ILE A 469 14.92 12.32 4.30
N HIS A 470 16.19 12.01 4.01
CA HIS A 470 17.20 13.03 3.74
C HIS A 470 16.85 13.89 2.52
N ASP A 471 16.36 13.29 1.42
CA ASP A 471 15.95 14.01 0.22
C ASP A 471 14.81 15.01 0.51
N LEU A 472 13.77 14.56 1.21
CA LEU A 472 12.60 15.38 1.53
C LEU A 472 12.94 16.48 2.53
N LYS A 473 13.86 16.20 3.46
CA LYS A 473 14.34 17.20 4.42
C LYS A 473 15.22 18.27 3.76
N ASN A 474 15.99 17.91 2.72
CA ASN A 474 16.68 18.91 1.88
C ASN A 474 15.68 19.68 1.00
N ALA A 475 14.62 19.05 0.51
CA ALA A 475 13.58 19.72 -0.29
C ALA A 475 12.73 20.70 0.56
N ASN A 476 12.64 20.47 1.88
CA ASN A 476 12.02 21.39 2.82
C ASN A 476 12.62 21.19 4.23
N ALA A 477 13.57 22.06 4.59
CA ALA A 477 14.26 22.01 5.88
C ALA A 477 13.33 22.25 7.09
N ASP A 478 12.20 22.95 6.88
CA ASP A 478 11.27 23.33 7.93
C ASP A 478 10.24 22.23 8.22
N ALA A 479 9.97 21.34 7.26
CA ALA A 479 8.95 20.31 7.39
C ALA A 479 9.41 19.12 8.26
N ARG A 480 8.49 18.54 9.05
CA ARG A 480 8.74 17.25 9.70
C ARG A 480 8.47 16.11 8.72
N ILE A 481 9.25 15.04 8.80
CA ILE A 481 9.08 13.87 7.94
C ILE A 481 8.33 12.76 8.69
N HIS A 482 7.14 12.42 8.19
CA HIS A 482 6.30 11.34 8.67
C HIS A 482 6.54 10.05 7.86
N VAL A 483 6.55 8.90 8.51
CA VAL A 483 6.50 7.59 7.85
C VAL A 483 5.23 6.86 8.26
N LYS A 484 4.34 6.60 7.29
CA LYS A 484 3.07 5.91 7.50
C LYS A 484 3.23 4.40 7.29
N LEU A 485 3.15 3.65 8.38
CA LEU A 485 3.18 2.19 8.45
C LEU A 485 1.77 1.63 8.72
N VAL A 486 1.63 0.31 8.58
CA VAL A 486 0.41 -0.41 8.96
C VAL A 486 0.75 -1.37 10.09
N SER A 487 -0.16 -1.47 11.06
CA SER A 487 -0.07 -2.41 12.16
C SER A 487 0.03 -3.85 11.64
N SER A 488 1.04 -4.55 12.13
CA SER A 488 1.32 -5.97 11.93
C SER A 488 2.35 -6.41 12.96
N VAL A 489 2.48 -7.70 13.23
CA VAL A 489 3.59 -8.22 14.04
C VAL A 489 4.94 -7.74 13.47
N GLY A 490 5.80 -7.24 14.38
CA GLY A 490 7.14 -6.78 14.04
C GLY A 490 7.22 -5.33 13.55
N VAL A 491 6.08 -4.62 13.46
CA VAL A 491 6.06 -3.20 13.10
C VAL A 491 6.88 -2.35 14.06
N GLY A 492 7.00 -2.73 15.34
CA GLY A 492 7.85 -2.03 16.30
C GLY A 492 9.33 -2.05 15.92
N THR A 493 9.81 -3.16 15.35
CA THR A 493 11.19 -3.26 14.82
C THR A 493 11.39 -2.34 13.62
N VAL A 494 10.40 -2.28 12.71
CA VAL A 494 10.43 -1.36 11.57
C VAL A 494 10.40 0.09 12.07
N ALA A 495 9.59 0.42 13.07
CA ALA A 495 9.51 1.74 13.67
C ALA A 495 10.83 2.18 14.33
N ALA A 496 11.57 1.26 14.95
CA ALA A 496 12.92 1.53 15.45
C ALA A 496 13.89 1.86 14.31
N GLY A 497 13.82 1.13 13.19
CA GLY A 497 14.55 1.46 11.96
C GLY A 497 14.19 2.84 11.42
N VAL A 498 12.90 3.18 11.37
CA VAL A 498 12.37 4.49 10.94
C VAL A 498 12.91 5.63 11.82
N SER A 499 12.96 5.44 13.14
CA SER A 499 13.55 6.42 14.06
C SER A 499 15.06 6.61 13.83
N LYS A 500 15.81 5.51 13.60
CA LYS A 500 17.24 5.56 13.24
C LYS A 500 17.49 6.16 11.86
N ALA A 501 16.51 6.06 10.95
CA ALA A 501 16.51 6.73 9.65
C ALA A 501 16.14 8.22 9.73
N HIS A 502 16.07 8.79 10.94
CA HIS A 502 15.83 10.20 11.23
C HIS A 502 14.41 10.71 10.91
N ALA A 503 13.41 9.83 10.80
CA ALA A 503 12.02 10.30 10.72
C ALA A 503 11.61 11.03 12.00
N ASP A 504 10.84 12.11 11.84
CA ASP A 504 10.33 12.92 12.96
C ASP A 504 9.05 12.31 13.54
N VAL A 505 8.26 11.64 12.71
CA VAL A 505 6.98 11.02 13.09
C VAL A 505 6.83 9.64 12.47
N VAL A 506 6.38 8.66 13.25
CA VAL A 506 5.91 7.35 12.75
C VAL A 506 4.41 7.24 12.98
N LEU A 507 3.65 6.94 11.92
CA LEU A 507 2.22 6.71 11.97
C LEU A 507 1.92 5.21 11.88
N ILE A 508 1.22 4.66 12.87
CA ILE A 508 0.70 3.29 12.84
C ILE A 508 -0.78 3.31 12.45
N SER A 509 -1.08 2.73 11.29
CA SER A 509 -2.45 2.56 10.80
C SER A 509 -3.02 1.18 11.11
N GLY A 510 -4.24 1.12 11.67
CA GLY A 510 -4.98 -0.13 11.81
C GLY A 510 -5.57 -0.65 10.50
N TYR A 511 -5.84 -1.95 10.42
CA TYR A 511 -6.50 -2.60 9.27
C TYR A 511 -7.87 -2.00 8.92
N ASP A 512 -8.55 -1.40 9.90
CA ASP A 512 -9.88 -0.81 9.79
C ASP A 512 -9.90 0.61 9.17
N GLY A 513 -8.78 1.03 8.57
CA GLY A 513 -8.68 2.26 7.77
C GLY A 513 -9.59 2.24 6.54
N GLY A 514 -10.12 3.41 6.16
CA GLY A 514 -10.95 3.57 4.96
C GLY A 514 -10.17 3.58 3.65
N THR A 515 -10.86 3.37 2.52
CA THR A 515 -10.31 3.55 1.17
C THR A 515 -11.40 3.90 0.16
N GLY A 516 -11.06 4.67 -0.87
CA GLY A 516 -11.95 4.92 -2.01
C GLY A 516 -12.04 3.75 -2.98
N ALA A 517 -10.95 2.96 -3.10
CA ALA A 517 -10.87 1.78 -3.97
C ALA A 517 -9.78 0.81 -3.47
N ALA A 518 -10.15 -0.46 -3.28
CA ALA A 518 -9.25 -1.55 -2.96
C ALA A 518 -9.89 -2.91 -3.34
N PRO A 519 -9.09 -3.96 -3.59
CA PRO A 519 -9.60 -5.32 -3.67
C PRO A 519 -10.24 -5.74 -2.34
N LEU A 520 -11.36 -6.45 -2.43
CA LEU A 520 -12.08 -6.95 -1.25
C LEU A 520 -11.22 -7.86 -0.37
N THR A 521 -10.37 -8.69 -0.98
CA THR A 521 -9.43 -9.55 -0.27
C THR A 521 -8.51 -8.76 0.67
N SER A 522 -8.03 -7.59 0.26
CA SER A 522 -7.11 -6.80 1.07
C SER A 522 -7.82 -6.02 2.17
N LEU A 523 -9.07 -5.60 1.91
CA LEU A 523 -9.92 -4.95 2.90
C LEU A 523 -10.25 -5.83 4.11
N LYS A 524 -10.31 -7.15 3.89
CA LYS A 524 -10.70 -8.11 4.93
C LYS A 524 -9.53 -8.85 5.56
N HIS A 525 -8.50 -9.15 4.77
CA HIS A 525 -7.51 -10.16 5.15
C HIS A 525 -6.07 -9.62 5.22
N ALA A 526 -5.87 -8.30 5.35
CA ALA A 526 -4.53 -7.72 5.44
C ALA A 526 -4.44 -6.59 6.48
N GLY A 527 -3.38 -6.61 7.28
CA GLY A 527 -3.15 -5.71 8.41
C GLY A 527 -3.72 -6.25 9.73
N ALA A 528 -3.27 -5.67 10.83
CA ALA A 528 -3.72 -5.98 12.19
C ALA A 528 -4.45 -4.78 12.84
N PRO A 529 -5.19 -4.97 13.95
CA PRO A 529 -5.69 -3.87 14.78
C PRO A 529 -4.57 -2.92 15.19
N TRP A 530 -4.83 -1.62 15.24
CA TRP A 530 -3.79 -0.64 15.59
C TRP A 530 -3.33 -0.77 17.04
N GLU A 531 -4.16 -1.30 17.93
CA GLU A 531 -3.83 -1.51 19.35
C GLU A 531 -2.58 -2.40 19.50
N ILE A 532 -2.48 -3.45 18.67
CA ILE A 532 -1.33 -4.37 18.65
C ILE A 532 -0.07 -3.65 18.17
N GLY A 533 -0.11 -3.07 16.97
CA GLY A 533 1.05 -2.43 16.37
C GLY A 533 1.49 -1.16 17.08
N LEU A 534 0.57 -0.42 17.71
CA LEU A 534 0.87 0.77 18.50
C LEU A 534 1.60 0.38 19.78
N ALA A 535 1.12 -0.64 20.50
CA ALA A 535 1.80 -1.16 21.68
C ALA A 535 3.20 -1.69 21.34
N ASP A 536 3.33 -2.52 20.29
CA ASP A 536 4.63 -3.01 19.81
C ASP A 536 5.60 -1.86 19.46
N THR A 537 5.10 -0.83 18.77
CA THR A 537 5.88 0.37 18.43
C THR A 537 6.34 1.12 19.67
N GLN A 538 5.43 1.40 20.61
CA GLN A 538 5.75 2.08 21.86
C GLN A 538 6.80 1.29 22.65
N GLN A 539 6.54 0.01 22.87
CA GLN A 539 7.41 -0.87 23.65
C GLN A 539 8.80 -0.96 23.04
N THR A 540 8.88 -1.23 21.73
CA THR A 540 10.16 -1.38 21.03
C THR A 540 10.98 -0.08 21.00
N LEU A 541 10.35 1.08 20.77
CA LEU A 541 11.05 2.37 20.76
C LEU A 541 11.61 2.74 22.14
N VAL A 542 10.86 2.44 23.21
CA VAL A 542 11.30 2.68 24.58
C VAL A 542 12.48 1.77 24.94
N LEU A 543 12.37 0.46 24.66
CA LEU A 543 13.44 -0.51 24.90
C LEU A 543 14.76 -0.15 24.20
N ASN A 544 14.68 0.50 23.04
CA ASN A 544 15.86 0.89 22.25
C ASN A 544 16.39 2.30 22.56
N GLY A 545 15.79 3.05 23.49
CA GLY A 545 16.18 4.45 23.76
C GLY A 545 15.96 5.38 22.56
N LEU A 546 14.95 5.09 21.73
CA LEU A 546 14.59 5.83 20.52
C LEU A 546 13.30 6.65 20.68
N ARG A 547 12.53 6.42 21.75
CA ARG A 547 11.21 7.06 21.93
C ARG A 547 11.29 8.58 22.14
N ASP A 548 12.43 9.07 22.62
CA ASP A 548 12.69 10.46 22.99
C ASP A 548 12.69 11.46 21.82
N ARG A 549 12.92 10.99 20.60
CA ARG A 549 13.19 11.82 19.42
C ARG A 549 12.16 11.71 18.29
N ILE A 550 11.19 10.80 18.41
CA ILE A 550 10.17 10.54 17.39
C ILE A 550 8.76 10.66 17.97
N THR A 551 7.86 11.35 17.26
CA THR A 551 6.43 11.38 17.60
C THR A 551 5.74 10.13 17.07
N VAL A 552 4.91 9.50 17.89
CA VAL A 552 4.07 8.37 17.45
C VAL A 552 2.67 8.86 17.15
N GLN A 553 2.20 8.68 15.92
CA GLN A 553 0.85 8.97 15.48
C GLN A 553 0.07 7.66 15.31
N CYS A 554 -1.23 7.67 15.56
CA CYS A 554 -2.10 6.52 15.31
C CYS A 554 -3.33 6.91 14.48
N ASP A 555 -3.72 6.06 13.53
CA ASP A 555 -5.00 6.12 12.84
C ASP A 555 -5.58 4.70 12.62
N GLY A 556 -6.83 4.62 12.15
CA GLY A 556 -7.53 3.34 11.94
C GLY A 556 -8.87 3.34 12.68
N GLY A 557 -9.95 3.60 11.93
CA GLY A 557 -11.30 3.58 12.49
C GLY A 557 -11.53 4.45 13.74
N MET A 558 -10.76 5.51 13.98
CA MET A 558 -10.99 6.40 15.12
C MET A 558 -12.32 7.17 14.96
N ARG A 559 -13.17 7.11 15.98
CA ARG A 559 -14.55 7.62 15.96
C ARG A 559 -14.90 8.41 17.22
N SER A 560 -14.41 7.99 18.39
CA SER A 560 -14.78 8.60 19.68
C SER A 560 -13.57 9.14 20.46
N ALA A 561 -13.85 9.95 21.49
CA ALA A 561 -12.83 10.38 22.44
C ALA A 561 -12.17 9.21 23.18
N ARG A 562 -12.91 8.11 23.39
CA ARG A 562 -12.40 6.90 24.03
C ARG A 562 -11.32 6.24 23.17
N ASP A 563 -11.49 6.19 21.86
CA ASP A 563 -10.46 5.69 20.94
C ASP A 563 -9.15 6.47 21.10
N VAL A 564 -9.24 7.81 21.21
CA VAL A 564 -8.08 8.70 21.39
C VAL A 564 -7.38 8.46 22.72
N ILE A 565 -8.14 8.34 23.82
CA ILE A 565 -7.57 8.08 25.15
C ILE A 565 -6.86 6.72 25.19
N VAL A 566 -7.47 5.68 24.62
CA VAL A 566 -6.83 4.36 24.52
C VAL A 566 -5.53 4.46 23.71
N ALA A 567 -5.56 5.12 22.55
CA ALA A 567 -4.35 5.31 21.74
C ALA A 567 -3.27 6.12 22.49
N ALA A 568 -3.65 7.15 23.24
CA ALA A 568 -2.71 7.94 24.04
C ALA A 568 -2.03 7.07 25.11
N LEU A 569 -2.82 6.33 25.89
CA LEU A 569 -2.31 5.42 26.93
C LEU A 569 -1.40 4.34 26.36
N LEU A 570 -1.65 3.88 25.12
CA LEU A 570 -0.77 2.95 24.39
C LEU A 570 0.46 3.60 23.74
N GLY A 571 0.59 4.93 23.78
CA GLY A 571 1.81 5.64 23.39
C GLY A 571 1.69 6.65 22.24
N ALA A 572 0.50 6.85 21.67
CA ALA A 572 0.31 7.84 20.60
C ALA A 572 0.24 9.28 21.14
N GLU A 573 0.78 10.22 20.38
CA GLU A 573 0.81 11.67 20.67
C GLU A 573 -0.05 12.48 19.70
N GLU A 574 -0.31 11.94 18.50
CA GLU A 574 -1.10 12.54 17.42
C GLU A 574 -2.12 11.50 16.88
N PHE A 575 -3.30 11.97 16.44
CA PHE A 575 -4.46 11.11 16.15
C PHE A 575 -5.07 11.42 14.78
N GLY A 576 -5.25 10.40 13.95
CA GLY A 576 -5.76 10.51 12.59
C GLY A 576 -7.23 10.08 12.44
N PHE A 577 -8.05 10.94 11.84
CA PHE A 577 -9.48 10.69 11.59
C PHE A 577 -9.79 10.80 10.09
N ALA A 578 -10.31 9.75 9.48
CA ALA A 578 -10.64 9.75 8.05
C ALA A 578 -12.15 9.63 7.82
N THR A 579 -12.73 8.46 8.10
CA THR A 579 -14.13 8.16 7.78
C THR A 579 -15.12 9.00 8.57
N ALA A 580 -14.88 9.25 9.88
CA ALA A 580 -15.78 10.06 10.69
C ALA A 580 -15.93 11.50 10.15
N PRO A 581 -14.85 12.26 9.86
CA PRO A 581 -14.96 13.54 9.17
C PRO A 581 -15.69 13.48 7.83
N LEU A 582 -15.50 12.42 7.01
CA LEU A 582 -16.28 12.26 5.77
C LEU A 582 -17.78 12.07 6.04
N VAL A 583 -18.15 11.32 7.08
CA VAL A 583 -19.55 11.15 7.50
C VAL A 583 -20.13 12.48 7.96
N VAL A 584 -19.38 13.25 8.76
CA VAL A 584 -19.74 14.61 9.18
C VAL A 584 -19.96 15.53 7.97
N SER A 585 -19.11 15.44 6.95
CA SER A 585 -19.24 16.18 5.69
C SER A 585 -20.37 15.67 4.77
N GLY A 586 -21.03 14.56 5.09
CA GLY A 586 -22.23 14.09 4.38
C GLY A 586 -22.22 12.64 3.91
N CYS A 587 -21.13 11.88 4.09
CA CYS A 587 -21.08 10.47 3.69
C CYS A 587 -22.15 9.64 4.44
N ILE A 588 -22.86 8.79 3.68
CA ILE A 588 -23.92 7.90 4.19
C ILE A 588 -23.52 6.41 4.14
N MET A 589 -22.22 6.11 3.97
CA MET A 589 -21.66 4.75 4.00
C MET A 589 -22.23 3.77 2.96
N MET A 590 -22.60 4.27 1.77
CA MET A 590 -23.11 3.44 0.66
C MET A 590 -22.04 2.54 -0.01
N ARG A 591 -20.74 2.79 0.23
CA ARG A 591 -19.59 2.01 -0.27
C ARG A 591 -19.45 1.92 -1.81
N VAL A 592 -19.98 2.90 -2.53
CA VAL A 592 -19.84 3.05 -4.00
C VAL A 592 -18.75 4.05 -4.43
N CYS A 593 -17.80 4.34 -3.53
CA CYS A 593 -16.76 5.36 -3.73
C CYS A 593 -15.91 5.15 -5.00
N HIS A 594 -15.69 3.89 -5.37
CA HIS A 594 -14.91 3.49 -6.53
C HIS A 594 -15.68 3.68 -7.84
N LEU A 595 -17.02 3.68 -7.83
CA LEU A 595 -17.86 3.73 -9.03
C LEU A 595 -18.11 5.14 -9.57
N ASP A 596 -17.63 6.17 -8.89
CA ASP A 596 -17.92 7.58 -9.18
C ASP A 596 -19.39 7.99 -9.02
N THR A 597 -20.21 7.17 -8.36
CA THR A 597 -21.67 7.36 -8.20
C THR A 597 -22.08 7.80 -6.80
N CYS A 598 -21.19 8.50 -6.07
CA CYS A 598 -21.49 8.97 -4.72
C CYS A 598 -22.71 9.92 -4.71
N PRO A 599 -23.82 9.56 -4.04
CA PRO A 599 -25.08 10.31 -4.15
C PRO A 599 -25.06 11.69 -3.46
N VAL A 600 -24.05 11.92 -2.61
CA VAL A 600 -23.93 13.08 -1.72
C VAL A 600 -22.70 13.95 -2.06
N GLY A 601 -22.09 13.75 -3.23
CA GLY A 601 -21.00 14.61 -3.71
C GLY A 601 -19.66 14.48 -2.94
N VAL A 602 -19.49 13.46 -2.10
CA VAL A 602 -18.25 13.26 -1.31
C VAL A 602 -17.16 12.53 -2.10
N ALA A 603 -17.46 11.34 -2.63
CA ALA A 603 -16.48 10.45 -3.25
C ALA A 603 -16.71 10.27 -4.75
N THR A 604 -16.87 11.39 -5.47
CA THR A 604 -17.18 11.45 -6.90
C THR A 604 -16.52 12.67 -7.55
N GLN A 605 -16.16 12.54 -8.82
CA GLN A 605 -15.68 13.62 -9.68
C GLN A 605 -16.75 14.10 -10.67
N ASN A 606 -17.88 13.38 -10.77
CA ASN A 606 -19.02 13.78 -11.58
C ASN A 606 -19.57 15.15 -11.11
N PRO A 607 -19.59 16.19 -11.98
CA PRO A 607 -20.03 17.52 -11.61
C PRO A 607 -21.47 17.59 -11.07
N GLU A 608 -22.39 16.80 -11.63
CA GLU A 608 -23.80 16.78 -11.20
C GLU A 608 -23.94 16.21 -9.78
N LEU A 609 -23.16 15.17 -9.46
CA LEU A 609 -23.18 14.56 -8.13
C LEU A 609 -22.42 15.44 -7.11
N ARG A 610 -21.34 16.10 -7.53
CA ARG A 610 -20.59 17.06 -6.70
C ARG A 610 -21.46 18.25 -6.29
N ALA A 611 -22.36 18.72 -7.16
CA ALA A 611 -23.32 19.78 -6.84
C ALA A 611 -24.27 19.44 -5.67
N ARG A 612 -24.36 18.16 -5.28
CA ARG A 612 -25.16 17.67 -4.14
C ARG A 612 -24.39 17.73 -2.81
N PHE A 613 -23.10 18.07 -2.82
CA PHE A 613 -22.30 18.20 -1.61
C PHE A 613 -22.82 19.35 -0.75
N ASN A 614 -23.09 19.08 0.52
CA ASN A 614 -23.64 20.04 1.47
C ASN A 614 -22.86 20.10 2.80
N GLY A 615 -21.66 19.50 2.85
CA GLY A 615 -20.77 19.60 3.98
C GLY A 615 -20.24 21.02 4.14
N LYS A 616 -19.94 21.42 5.38
CA LYS A 616 -19.34 22.72 5.68
C LYS A 616 -18.21 22.58 6.71
N PRO A 617 -17.22 23.48 6.71
CA PRO A 617 -16.12 23.43 7.66
C PRO A 617 -16.59 23.39 9.11
N GLU A 618 -17.63 24.16 9.46
CA GLU A 618 -18.14 24.28 10.82
C GLU A 618 -18.65 22.94 11.37
N PHE A 619 -19.14 22.04 10.52
CA PHE A 619 -19.58 20.71 10.95
C PHE A 619 -18.39 19.86 11.41
N VAL A 620 -17.28 19.94 10.66
CA VAL A 620 -16.03 19.24 10.97
C VAL A 620 -15.38 19.89 12.21
N GLU A 621 -15.43 21.21 12.33
CA GLU A 621 -14.96 21.94 13.50
C GLU A 621 -15.70 21.52 14.78
N ASN A 622 -17.04 21.42 14.71
CA ASN A 622 -17.87 20.93 15.80
C ASN A 622 -17.49 19.51 16.21
N PHE A 623 -17.25 18.61 15.25
CA PHE A 623 -16.83 17.23 15.53
C PHE A 623 -15.55 17.19 16.37
N PHE A 624 -14.49 17.87 15.92
CA PHE A 624 -13.21 17.87 16.64
C PHE A 624 -13.28 18.58 17.98
N THR A 625 -14.08 19.65 18.07
CA THR A 625 -14.35 20.33 19.34
C THR A 625 -15.00 19.37 20.34
N PHE A 626 -16.07 18.67 19.94
CA PHE A 626 -16.75 17.72 20.84
C PHE A 626 -15.83 16.58 21.29
N ILE A 627 -15.04 16.01 20.37
CA ILE A 627 -14.04 14.98 20.70
C ILE A 627 -13.02 15.51 21.72
N ALA A 628 -12.46 16.70 21.49
CA ALA A 628 -11.50 17.32 22.40
C ALA A 628 -12.09 17.59 23.78
N GLU A 629 -13.33 18.10 23.85
CA GLU A 629 -13.99 18.33 25.13
C GLU A 629 -14.26 17.04 25.90
N ASP A 630 -14.58 15.94 25.21
CA ASP A 630 -14.78 14.63 25.85
C ASP A 630 -13.46 14.00 26.29
N ILE A 631 -12.37 14.19 25.54
CA ILE A 631 -11.00 13.84 25.97
C ILE A 631 -10.65 14.56 27.28
N ARG A 632 -10.96 15.85 27.41
CA ARG A 632 -10.70 16.61 28.65
C ARG A 632 -11.40 15.97 29.85
N ARG A 633 -12.62 15.46 29.67
CA ARG A 633 -13.37 14.76 30.73
C ARG A 633 -12.68 13.45 31.12
N TYR A 634 -12.21 12.67 30.15
CA TYR A 634 -11.44 11.45 30.43
C TYR A 634 -10.14 11.74 31.16
N LEU A 635 -9.37 12.74 30.72
CA LEU A 635 -8.12 13.15 31.39
C LEU A 635 -8.39 13.57 32.83
N ALA A 636 -9.42 14.40 33.05
CA ALA A 636 -9.85 14.84 34.38
C ALA A 636 -10.19 13.64 35.28
N GLU A 637 -11.02 12.72 34.78
CA GLU A 637 -11.45 11.52 35.52
C GLU A 637 -10.28 10.59 35.85
N LEU A 638 -9.32 10.45 34.94
CA LEU A 638 -8.15 9.59 35.09
C LEU A 638 -7.00 10.26 35.87
N GLY A 639 -7.13 11.54 36.24
CA GLY A 639 -6.13 12.27 37.02
C GLY A 639 -4.91 12.76 36.22
N PHE A 640 -5.11 13.09 34.94
CA PHE A 640 -4.11 13.70 34.05
C PHE A 640 -4.53 15.13 33.68
N ARG A 641 -3.58 16.06 33.59
CA ARG A 641 -3.84 17.45 33.17
C ARG A 641 -3.60 17.68 31.68
N SER A 642 -2.97 16.75 30.98
CA SER A 642 -2.75 16.83 29.54
C SER A 642 -2.58 15.44 28.91
N ILE A 643 -2.75 15.35 27.59
CA ILE A 643 -2.42 14.18 26.78
C ILE A 643 -0.95 13.81 26.96
N ASP A 644 -0.05 14.79 27.06
CA ASP A 644 1.38 14.56 27.29
C ASP A 644 1.65 13.81 28.59
N GLU A 645 0.86 14.06 29.65
CA GLU A 645 0.95 13.30 30.89
C GLU A 645 0.36 11.90 30.78
N ALA A 646 -0.58 11.66 29.85
CA ALA A 646 -1.23 10.36 29.65
C ALA A 646 -0.45 9.44 28.71
N VAL A 647 0.38 9.98 27.81
CA VAL A 647 1.05 9.20 26.76
C VAL A 647 1.88 8.04 27.34
N GLY A 648 1.55 6.82 26.90
CA GLY A 648 2.28 5.60 27.25
C GLY A 648 2.01 5.06 28.66
N HIS A 649 1.00 5.58 29.37
CA HIS A 649 0.55 5.04 30.66
C HIS A 649 -0.38 3.82 30.48
N ALA A 650 0.13 2.76 29.84
CA ALA A 650 -0.64 1.56 29.52
C ALA A 650 -1.15 0.81 30.76
N GLU A 651 -0.54 1.02 31.93
CA GLU A 651 -0.98 0.47 33.21
C GLU A 651 -2.38 0.93 33.65
N VAL A 652 -2.90 2.00 33.05
CA VAL A 652 -4.27 2.52 33.27
C VAL A 652 -5.31 1.69 32.51
N LEU A 653 -4.89 0.81 31.60
CA LEU A 653 -5.77 -0.10 30.87
C LEU A 653 -5.87 -1.45 31.59
N ASP A 654 -7.03 -2.09 31.49
CA ASP A 654 -7.23 -3.51 31.79
C ASP A 654 -8.12 -4.19 30.76
N THR A 655 -8.29 -5.51 30.90
CA THR A 655 -9.32 -6.28 30.20
C THR A 655 -10.65 -6.19 30.95
N ASP A 656 -11.74 -5.85 30.25
CA ASP A 656 -13.11 -5.84 30.81
C ASP A 656 -13.67 -7.27 30.88
N PRO A 657 -13.80 -7.87 32.08
CA PRO A 657 -14.30 -9.24 32.23
C PRO A 657 -15.81 -9.36 31.93
N GLY A 658 -16.56 -8.25 31.93
CA GLY A 658 -18.00 -8.21 31.72
C GLY A 658 -18.43 -8.25 30.25
N VAL A 659 -17.50 -8.06 29.31
CA VAL A 659 -17.73 -8.03 27.85
C VAL A 659 -17.35 -9.35 27.17
N ALA A 660 -17.01 -10.39 27.95
CA ALA A 660 -16.53 -11.67 27.45
C ALA A 660 -17.62 -12.48 26.71
N HIS A 661 -17.73 -12.28 25.40
CA HIS A 661 -18.36 -13.21 24.47
C HIS A 661 -17.68 -14.59 24.58
N TRP A 662 -18.41 -15.68 24.36
CA TRP A 662 -17.87 -17.03 24.54
C TRP A 662 -16.61 -17.30 23.69
N LYS A 663 -16.44 -16.60 22.56
CA LYS A 663 -15.24 -16.64 21.69
C LYS A 663 -14.08 -15.75 22.16
N SER A 664 -14.32 -14.72 22.95
CA SER A 664 -13.25 -13.80 23.42
C SER A 664 -12.64 -14.21 24.75
N ARG A 665 -13.21 -15.20 25.46
CA ARG A 665 -12.70 -15.71 26.75
C ARG A 665 -11.27 -16.26 26.71
N GLY A 666 -10.80 -16.72 25.55
CA GLY A 666 -9.45 -17.26 25.39
C GLY A 666 -8.38 -16.22 25.06
N LEU A 667 -8.73 -14.94 24.94
CA LEU A 667 -7.78 -13.87 24.62
C LEU A 667 -7.00 -13.43 25.87
N ASP A 668 -5.69 -13.30 25.73
CA ASP A 668 -4.78 -12.67 26.68
C ASP A 668 -4.32 -11.31 26.12
N LEU A 669 -4.87 -10.23 26.68
CA LEU A 669 -4.56 -8.86 26.27
C LEU A 669 -3.40 -8.25 27.07
N SER A 670 -2.87 -8.95 28.08
CA SER A 670 -1.78 -8.45 28.91
C SER A 670 -0.52 -8.02 28.13
N PRO A 671 -0.13 -8.64 26.98
CA PRO A 671 1.02 -8.18 26.20
C PRO A 671 0.85 -6.76 25.64
N ILE A 672 -0.38 -6.32 25.38
CA ILE A 672 -0.66 -4.96 24.87
C ILE A 672 -0.39 -3.91 25.95
N PHE A 673 -0.64 -4.24 27.22
CA PHE A 673 -0.50 -3.32 28.35
C PHE A 673 0.88 -3.33 29.00
N ALA A 674 1.80 -4.15 28.49
CA ALA A 674 3.12 -4.32 29.08
C ALA A 674 3.93 -3.01 29.06
N LEU A 675 4.50 -2.66 30.21
CA LEU A 675 5.42 -1.53 30.34
C LEU A 675 6.87 -2.03 30.20
N PRO A 676 7.67 -1.44 29.29
CA PRO A 676 9.09 -1.77 29.17
C PRO A 676 9.87 -1.45 30.45
N VAL A 677 10.74 -2.39 30.83
CA VAL A 677 11.75 -2.23 31.89
C VAL A 677 13.15 -2.44 31.30
N ASP A 678 14.17 -1.88 31.94
CA ASP A 678 15.57 -2.12 31.57
C ASP A 678 16.04 -3.52 32.01
N SER A 679 17.30 -3.85 31.70
CA SER A 679 17.91 -5.15 32.03
C SER A 679 18.04 -5.42 33.53
N ASP A 680 18.04 -4.38 34.36
CA ASP A 680 18.15 -4.45 35.81
C ASP A 680 16.75 -4.35 36.49
N GLY A 681 15.68 -4.30 35.69
CA GLY A 681 14.30 -4.17 36.16
C GLY A 681 13.88 -2.74 36.52
N GLY A 682 14.69 -1.75 36.17
CA GLY A 682 14.39 -0.33 36.31
C GLY A 682 13.35 0.14 35.29
N GLU A 683 12.50 1.09 35.71
CA GLU A 683 11.49 1.67 34.81
C GLU A 683 12.12 2.58 33.76
N LEU A 684 11.81 2.33 32.49
CA LEU A 684 12.14 3.25 31.41
C LEU A 684 11.10 4.38 31.37
N THR A 685 11.51 5.56 31.82
CA THR A 685 10.60 6.69 32.06
C THR A 685 10.24 7.49 30.80
N GLN A 686 11.05 7.39 29.74
CA GLN A 686 10.86 8.19 28.54
C GLN A 686 9.83 7.57 27.59
N ARG A 687 8.57 8.01 27.69
CA ARG A 687 7.42 7.43 26.98
C ARG A 687 6.93 8.22 25.77
N ARG A 688 7.44 9.43 25.56
CA ARG A 688 6.99 10.36 24.51
C ARG A 688 8.16 11.05 23.80
N ARG A 689 7.89 11.94 22.84
CA ARG A 689 8.95 12.78 22.27
C ARG A 689 9.29 13.94 23.20
N VAL A 690 10.57 14.22 23.41
CA VAL A 690 11.06 15.38 24.20
C VAL A 690 12.14 16.19 23.48
N ARG A 691 12.71 15.67 22.38
CA ARG A 691 13.65 16.40 21.52
C ARG A 691 13.40 16.12 20.04
N GLY A 692 13.99 16.94 19.18
CA GLY A 692 13.96 16.75 17.72
C GLY A 692 15.02 15.78 17.20
N GLN A 693 14.86 15.39 15.94
CA GLN A 693 15.89 14.67 15.18
C GLN A 693 16.94 15.67 14.66
N ASP A 694 18.19 15.23 14.66
CA ASP A 694 19.26 15.90 13.92
C ASP A 694 19.34 15.29 12.52
N HIS A 695 19.21 16.14 11.50
CA HIS A 695 19.20 15.74 10.09
C HIS A 695 20.51 16.04 9.37
N GLY A 696 21.50 16.67 10.04
CA GLY A 696 22.83 16.97 9.48
C GLY A 696 22.83 17.90 8.26
N LEU A 697 21.81 18.75 8.11
CA LEU A 697 21.66 19.66 6.96
C LEU A 697 22.73 20.76 6.92
N ASP A 698 23.35 21.07 8.06
CA ASP A 698 24.47 22.01 8.20
C ASP A 698 25.73 21.53 7.46
N GLN A 699 25.86 20.22 7.26
CA GLN A 699 26.99 19.59 6.58
C GLN A 699 26.74 19.36 5.07
N ALA A 700 25.54 19.68 4.57
CA ALA A 700 25.21 19.50 3.17
C ALA A 700 26.02 20.44 2.28
N LEU A 701 26.51 19.94 1.13
CA LEU A 701 27.25 20.75 0.15
C LEU A 701 26.43 21.95 -0.33
N ASP A 702 25.11 21.80 -0.37
CA ASP A 702 24.17 22.85 -0.74
C ASP A 702 24.25 24.09 0.15
N GLN A 703 24.70 24.00 1.41
CA GLN A 703 24.94 25.18 2.24
C GLN A 703 25.98 26.10 1.59
N THR A 704 27.04 25.50 1.03
CA THR A 704 28.05 26.25 0.25
C THR A 704 27.46 26.75 -1.06
N LEU A 705 26.65 25.95 -1.75
CA LEU A 705 26.03 26.38 -3.02
C LEU A 705 25.10 27.57 -2.82
N ILE A 706 24.31 27.59 -1.74
CA ILE A 706 23.40 28.69 -1.38
C ILE A 706 24.20 29.97 -1.12
N GLN A 707 25.26 29.89 -0.32
CA GLN A 707 26.12 31.03 -0.04
C GLN A 707 26.75 31.60 -1.33
N LEU A 708 27.25 30.74 -2.21
CA LEU A 708 27.86 31.17 -3.47
C LEU A 708 26.84 31.67 -4.51
N ALA A 709 25.56 31.29 -4.37
CA ALA A 709 24.48 31.68 -5.26
C ALA A 709 23.62 32.86 -4.75
N GLU A 710 24.06 33.56 -3.70
CA GLU A 710 23.30 34.66 -3.07
C GLU A 710 22.79 35.70 -4.09
N GLY A 711 23.65 36.18 -5.00
CA GLY A 711 23.24 37.13 -6.04
C GLY A 711 22.20 36.60 -7.04
N ALA A 712 22.14 35.28 -7.26
CA ALA A 712 21.09 34.65 -8.06
C ALA A 712 19.78 34.49 -7.26
N LEU A 713 19.88 34.23 -5.96
CA LEU A 713 18.73 34.03 -5.08
C LEU A 713 18.03 35.35 -4.72
N GLU A 714 18.77 36.45 -4.63
CA GLU A 714 18.20 37.77 -4.29
C GLU A 714 17.68 38.49 -5.55
N ASP A 715 18.49 38.54 -6.61
CA ASP A 715 18.27 39.43 -7.75
C ASP A 715 18.14 38.69 -9.10
N ALA A 716 18.11 37.35 -9.11
CA ALA A 716 18.10 36.54 -10.33
C ALA A 716 19.30 36.78 -11.28
N HIS A 717 20.45 37.22 -10.75
CA HIS A 717 21.68 37.37 -11.54
C HIS A 717 22.26 36.00 -11.95
N PRO A 718 22.73 35.83 -13.21
CA PRO A 718 23.40 34.61 -13.61
C PRO A 718 24.70 34.34 -12.82
N VAL A 719 24.81 33.15 -12.25
CA VAL A 719 25.96 32.67 -11.47
C VAL A 719 26.46 31.35 -12.04
N ARG A 720 27.79 31.20 -12.12
CA ARG A 720 28.47 29.96 -12.51
C ARG A 720 29.41 29.51 -11.41
N LEU A 721 29.27 28.27 -10.97
CA LEU A 721 30.03 27.68 -9.86
C LEU A 721 30.78 26.44 -10.34
N GLU A 722 31.98 26.20 -9.81
CA GLU A 722 32.76 25.00 -10.06
C GLU A 722 33.24 24.42 -8.73
N LEU A 723 32.85 23.18 -8.41
CA LEU A 723 33.20 22.53 -7.14
C LEU A 723 33.50 21.03 -7.32
N PRO A 724 34.32 20.43 -6.44
CA PRO A 724 34.45 18.97 -6.39
C PRO A 724 33.22 18.31 -5.76
N VAL A 725 32.93 17.07 -6.14
CA VAL A 725 31.88 16.23 -5.52
C VAL A 725 32.39 14.83 -5.24
N ARG A 726 31.90 14.21 -4.15
CA ARG A 726 32.20 12.83 -3.76
C ARG A 726 30.91 12.09 -3.46
N ASN A 727 30.96 10.76 -3.47
CA ASN A 727 29.77 9.91 -3.27
C ASN A 727 29.08 10.10 -1.90
N VAL A 728 29.77 10.67 -0.92
CA VAL A 728 29.22 11.07 0.38
C VAL A 728 28.34 12.33 0.29
N ASN A 729 28.51 13.15 -0.75
CA ASN A 729 27.68 14.31 -1.04
C ASN A 729 26.41 13.82 -1.74
N ARG A 730 25.35 13.68 -0.96
CA ARG A 730 24.04 13.18 -1.39
C ARG A 730 23.09 14.36 -1.58
N THR A 731 22.09 14.17 -2.45
CA THR A 731 21.00 15.13 -2.62
C THR A 731 21.47 16.54 -3.05
N VAL A 732 22.57 16.59 -3.80
CA VAL A 732 23.22 17.85 -4.19
C VAL A 732 22.31 18.66 -5.13
N GLY A 733 22.14 19.94 -4.81
CA GLY A 733 21.33 20.92 -5.53
C GLY A 733 19.88 21.03 -5.06
N THR A 734 19.39 20.10 -4.24
CA THR A 734 17.99 20.08 -3.80
C THR A 734 17.66 21.17 -2.79
N LEU A 735 18.53 21.44 -1.82
CA LEU A 735 18.29 22.49 -0.82
C LEU A 735 18.44 23.88 -1.46
N LEU A 736 19.41 24.05 -2.37
CA LEU A 736 19.47 25.24 -3.23
C LEU A 736 18.20 25.40 -4.07
N GLY A 737 17.69 24.30 -4.64
CA GLY A 737 16.44 24.29 -5.38
C GLY A 737 15.24 24.71 -4.52
N ALA A 738 15.15 24.21 -3.28
CA ALA A 738 14.11 24.61 -2.34
C ALA A 738 14.16 26.12 -2.04
N GLU A 739 15.36 26.69 -1.89
CA GLU A 739 15.57 28.13 -1.73
C GLU A 739 15.12 28.95 -2.95
N VAL A 740 15.33 28.45 -4.16
CA VAL A 740 14.80 29.06 -5.39
C VAL A 740 13.27 29.01 -5.39
N THR A 741 12.68 27.83 -5.14
CA THR A 741 11.23 27.66 -5.15
C THR A 741 10.54 28.49 -4.06
N ARG A 742 11.11 28.59 -2.85
CA ARG A 742 10.54 29.40 -1.77
C ARG A 742 10.47 30.89 -2.12
N ARG A 743 11.44 31.41 -2.90
CA ARG A 743 11.49 32.82 -3.31
C ARG A 743 10.68 33.11 -4.57
N TYR A 744 10.70 32.21 -5.56
CA TYR A 744 10.17 32.45 -6.90
C TYR A 744 8.96 31.56 -7.27
N GLY A 745 8.52 30.69 -6.37
CA GLY A 745 7.42 29.75 -6.57
C GLY A 745 7.70 28.71 -7.67
N ALA A 746 6.64 28.11 -8.20
CA ALA A 746 6.72 27.10 -9.26
C ALA A 746 7.39 27.60 -10.57
N GLY A 747 7.38 28.91 -10.82
CA GLY A 747 8.01 29.52 -11.99
C GLY A 747 9.54 29.45 -11.98
N GLY A 748 10.15 29.39 -10.78
CA GLY A 748 11.60 29.36 -10.61
C GLY A 748 12.31 30.57 -11.20
N LEU A 749 13.56 30.35 -11.63
CA LEU A 749 14.42 31.36 -12.26
C LEU A 749 14.45 31.19 -13.79
N PRO A 750 14.88 32.23 -14.54
CA PRO A 750 15.22 32.07 -15.96
C PRO A 750 16.24 30.94 -16.21
N ASP A 751 16.21 30.34 -17.40
CA ASP A 751 17.07 29.18 -17.73
C ASP A 751 18.56 29.48 -17.57
N ASN A 752 19.29 28.57 -16.90
CA ASN A 752 20.71 28.70 -16.56
C ASN A 752 21.09 29.94 -15.72
N THR A 753 20.17 30.52 -14.94
CA THR A 753 20.54 31.55 -13.96
C THR A 753 21.55 30.99 -12.95
N ILE A 754 21.39 29.75 -12.50
CA ILE A 754 22.41 29.09 -11.66
C ILE A 754 22.96 27.88 -12.42
N HIS A 755 24.25 27.92 -12.76
CA HIS A 755 24.95 26.78 -13.39
C HIS A 755 26.05 26.29 -12.46
N VAL A 756 25.94 25.05 -12.00
CA VAL A 756 26.94 24.42 -11.12
C VAL A 756 27.61 23.28 -11.86
N THR A 757 28.91 23.40 -12.09
CA THR A 757 29.76 22.33 -12.60
C THR A 757 30.41 21.59 -11.43
N LEU A 758 30.19 20.28 -11.38
CA LEU A 758 30.71 19.38 -10.36
C LEU A 758 31.70 18.41 -10.98
N THR A 759 32.84 18.18 -10.33
CA THR A 759 33.84 17.19 -10.79
C THR A 759 34.03 16.10 -9.74
N GLY A 760 33.88 14.84 -10.16
CA GLY A 760 34.03 13.66 -9.28
C GLY A 760 32.83 12.70 -9.40
N SER A 761 32.54 11.97 -8.32
CA SER A 761 31.44 11.00 -8.29
C SER A 761 30.33 11.50 -7.37
N ALA A 762 29.11 11.72 -7.86
CA ALA A 762 28.01 12.22 -7.05
C ALA A 762 27.34 11.09 -6.25
N GLY A 763 26.95 11.37 -5.01
CA GLY A 763 26.14 10.46 -4.20
C GLY A 763 24.71 10.30 -4.74
N GLN A 764 23.89 9.61 -3.95
CA GLN A 764 22.48 9.39 -4.27
C GLN A 764 21.72 10.71 -4.45
N SER A 765 20.72 10.73 -5.34
CA SER A 765 19.74 11.82 -5.47
C SER A 765 20.27 13.18 -5.93
N ILE A 766 21.37 13.24 -6.69
CA ILE A 766 21.81 14.51 -7.30
C ILE A 766 20.71 15.13 -8.18
N GLY A 767 20.43 16.41 -7.96
CA GLY A 767 19.39 17.15 -8.67
C GLY A 767 17.98 16.70 -8.35
N ALA A 768 17.74 16.08 -7.19
CA ALA A 768 16.39 15.74 -6.76
C ALA A 768 15.55 17.01 -6.57
N PHE A 769 14.31 16.99 -7.06
CA PHE A 769 13.34 18.10 -6.97
C PHE A 769 13.84 19.44 -7.54
N LEU A 770 14.82 19.43 -8.44
CA LEU A 770 15.45 20.66 -8.94
C LEU A 770 14.45 21.52 -9.75
N PRO A 771 14.24 22.81 -9.40
CA PRO A 771 13.28 23.69 -10.06
C PRO A 771 13.85 24.36 -11.33
N PRO A 772 13.03 25.10 -12.11
CA PRO A 772 13.51 25.85 -13.26
C PRO A 772 14.61 26.86 -12.91
N GLY A 773 15.56 27.01 -13.84
CA GLY A 773 16.66 27.98 -13.75
C GLY A 773 17.94 27.48 -13.10
N VAL A 774 17.93 26.27 -12.53
CA VAL A 774 19.14 25.61 -12.00
C VAL A 774 19.60 24.50 -12.96
N THR A 775 20.88 24.55 -13.33
CA THR A 775 21.57 23.55 -14.16
C THR A 775 22.72 22.94 -13.36
N LEU A 776 22.71 21.63 -13.20
CA LEU A 776 23.81 20.84 -12.63
C LEU A 776 24.53 20.09 -13.75
N GLU A 777 25.81 20.36 -13.95
CA GLU A 777 26.68 19.62 -14.86
C GLU A 777 27.69 18.80 -14.05
N LEU A 778 27.65 17.49 -14.18
CA LEU A 778 28.55 16.56 -13.51
C LEU A 778 29.55 15.98 -14.51
N ILE A 779 30.82 16.25 -14.29
CA ILE A 779 31.97 15.66 -14.98
C ILE A 779 32.49 14.51 -14.12
N GLY A 780 32.14 13.28 -14.50
CA GLY A 780 32.38 12.06 -13.72
C GLY A 780 31.20 11.10 -13.80
N ASP A 781 30.78 10.54 -12.67
CA ASP A 781 29.71 9.54 -12.56
C ASP A 781 28.76 9.84 -11.40
N ALA A 782 27.56 9.26 -11.42
CA ALA A 782 26.57 9.41 -10.36
C ALA A 782 26.06 8.07 -9.83
N ASN A 783 25.54 8.06 -8.62
CA ASN A 783 24.83 6.90 -8.07
C ASN A 783 23.35 6.89 -8.54
N ASP A 784 22.46 6.24 -7.79
CA ASP A 784 21.04 6.13 -8.09
C ASP A 784 20.30 7.49 -7.95
N TYR A 785 19.07 7.53 -8.47
CA TYR A 785 18.12 8.62 -8.26
C TYR A 785 18.48 9.99 -8.86
N VAL A 786 19.37 10.05 -9.86
CA VAL A 786 19.65 11.30 -10.60
C VAL A 786 18.33 11.91 -11.09
N GLY A 787 18.09 13.17 -10.74
CA GLY A 787 16.88 13.89 -11.12
C GLY A 787 15.59 13.31 -10.53
N LYS A 788 15.63 12.62 -9.40
CA LYS A 788 14.44 12.15 -8.68
C LYS A 788 13.45 13.30 -8.46
N GLY A 789 12.20 13.14 -8.89
CA GLY A 789 11.18 14.19 -8.77
C GLY A 789 11.55 15.52 -9.44
N LEU A 790 12.39 15.51 -10.50
CA LEU A 790 12.83 16.72 -11.20
C LEU A 790 11.65 17.65 -11.51
N SER A 791 11.79 18.94 -11.19
CA SER A 791 10.69 19.91 -11.14
C SER A 791 10.92 21.14 -12.04
N GLY A 792 11.78 21.02 -13.04
CA GLY A 792 12.00 22.03 -14.09
C GLY A 792 13.47 22.28 -14.41
N GLY A 793 14.38 21.89 -13.51
CA GLY A 793 15.81 22.08 -13.68
C GLY A 793 16.45 21.16 -14.71
N ARG A 794 17.77 21.32 -14.89
CA ARG A 794 18.56 20.51 -15.82
C ARG A 794 19.68 19.77 -15.11
N VAL A 795 19.84 18.47 -15.41
CA VAL A 795 20.98 17.66 -14.93
C VAL A 795 21.71 17.06 -16.12
N ILE A 796 23.02 17.30 -16.22
CA ILE A 796 23.88 16.81 -17.28
C ILE A 796 24.94 15.94 -16.61
N VAL A 797 25.14 14.71 -17.08
CA VAL A 797 26.21 13.83 -16.59
C VAL A 797 27.03 13.31 -17.77
N ARG A 798 28.33 13.56 -17.72
CA ARG A 798 29.28 13.09 -18.73
C ARG A 798 30.60 12.66 -18.09
N PRO A 799 31.31 11.68 -18.66
CA PRO A 799 32.66 11.38 -18.20
C PRO A 799 33.62 12.55 -18.50
N PRO A 800 34.80 12.57 -17.85
CA PRO A 800 35.92 13.41 -18.25
C PRO A 800 36.29 13.21 -19.73
N ASP A 801 36.87 14.22 -20.37
CA ASP A 801 37.17 14.18 -21.81
C ASP A 801 38.35 13.24 -22.15
N ASP A 802 39.15 12.84 -21.16
CA ASP A 802 40.35 12.01 -21.28
C ASP A 802 40.13 10.52 -20.95
N VAL A 803 38.88 10.06 -20.88
CA VAL A 803 38.56 8.65 -20.66
C VAL A 803 39.01 7.75 -21.82
N LEU A 804 39.55 6.57 -21.48
CA LEU A 804 40.06 5.59 -22.45
C LEU A 804 39.03 4.53 -22.88
N PHE A 805 37.78 4.67 -22.44
CA PHE A 805 36.69 3.75 -22.75
C PHE A 805 35.59 4.45 -23.56
N LEU A 806 34.77 3.69 -24.28
CA LEU A 806 33.59 4.20 -24.95
C LEU A 806 32.47 4.46 -23.93
N PRO A 807 32.03 5.71 -23.73
CA PRO A 807 31.00 6.02 -22.73
C PRO A 807 29.69 5.25 -22.95
N GLU A 808 29.28 5.04 -24.20
CA GLU A 808 28.06 4.35 -24.57
C GLU A 808 28.02 2.86 -24.16
N ASP A 809 29.18 2.25 -23.85
CA ASP A 809 29.29 0.88 -23.37
C ASP A 809 29.40 0.77 -21.84
N ASN A 810 29.57 1.90 -21.14
CA ASN A 810 29.89 1.96 -19.71
C ASN A 810 28.79 2.62 -18.88
N VAL A 811 28.67 2.22 -17.62
CA VAL A 811 27.67 2.79 -16.70
C VAL A 811 28.12 4.16 -16.22
N ILE A 812 27.25 5.16 -16.34
CA ILE A 812 27.48 6.54 -15.91
C ILE A 812 26.62 6.94 -14.70
N ALA A 813 25.48 6.26 -14.51
CA ALA A 813 24.57 6.49 -13.38
C ALA A 813 23.83 5.21 -12.95
N GLY A 814 23.33 5.20 -11.72
CA GLY A 814 22.66 4.06 -11.11
C GLY A 814 21.22 3.82 -11.58
N ASN A 815 20.32 3.53 -10.65
CA ASN A 815 18.95 3.05 -10.85
C ASN A 815 17.89 4.11 -10.52
N THR A 816 16.67 3.90 -11.00
CA THR A 816 15.48 4.69 -10.63
C THR A 816 15.68 6.20 -10.87
N LEU A 817 16.42 6.56 -11.92
CA LEU A 817 16.60 7.94 -12.34
C LEU A 817 15.27 8.54 -12.80
N LEU A 818 15.10 9.84 -12.58
CA LEU A 818 13.89 10.59 -12.94
C LEU A 818 12.60 10.04 -12.33
N TYR A 819 12.70 9.34 -11.20
CA TYR A 819 11.54 8.74 -10.57
C TYR A 819 10.49 9.80 -10.20
N GLY A 820 9.31 9.66 -10.80
CA GLY A 820 8.21 10.58 -10.57
C GLY A 820 8.38 11.99 -11.13
N ALA A 821 9.38 12.25 -11.98
CA ALA A 821 9.73 13.61 -12.42
C ALA A 821 8.54 14.37 -13.05
N THR A 822 8.43 15.67 -12.76
CA THR A 822 7.30 16.55 -13.14
C THR A 822 7.75 17.86 -13.81
N SER A 823 8.97 17.90 -14.37
CA SER A 823 9.40 18.46 -15.68
C SER A 823 10.89 18.88 -15.59
N GLY A 824 11.52 19.32 -16.68
CA GLY A 824 12.96 19.57 -16.74
C GLY A 824 13.68 18.63 -17.73
N GLY A 825 15.00 18.64 -17.73
CA GLY A 825 15.81 17.90 -18.71
C GLY A 825 17.00 17.16 -18.11
N VAL A 826 17.20 15.90 -18.53
CA VAL A 826 18.37 15.10 -18.13
C VAL A 826 19.12 14.56 -19.35
N PHE A 827 20.43 14.77 -19.39
CA PHE A 827 21.30 14.35 -20.49
C PHE A 827 22.46 13.51 -19.94
N LEU A 828 22.52 12.23 -20.31
CA LEU A 828 23.44 11.24 -19.74
C LEU A 828 24.29 10.60 -20.84
N ARG A 829 25.60 10.88 -20.85
CA ARG A 829 26.54 10.27 -21.78
C ARG A 829 27.09 8.97 -21.22
N GLY A 830 26.28 7.93 -21.33
CA GLY A 830 26.61 6.56 -20.99
C GLY A 830 25.37 5.73 -20.68
N ARG A 831 25.59 4.51 -20.17
CA ARG A 831 24.53 3.58 -19.76
C ARG A 831 24.08 3.84 -18.33
N VAL A 832 22.82 3.52 -18.06
CA VAL A 832 22.25 3.61 -16.71
C VAL A 832 21.66 2.27 -16.28
N GLY A 833 21.40 2.15 -14.97
CA GLY A 833 20.81 0.98 -14.36
C GLY A 833 19.32 0.78 -14.67
N GLU A 834 18.64 0.09 -13.75
CA GLU A 834 17.26 -0.34 -13.87
C GLU A 834 16.28 0.80 -13.59
N ARG A 835 15.03 0.64 -14.04
CA ARG A 835 13.90 1.54 -13.74
C ARG A 835 14.14 3.01 -14.14
N PHE A 836 14.94 3.22 -15.17
CA PHE A 836 15.14 4.54 -15.76
C PHE A 836 13.80 5.17 -16.19
N CYS A 837 13.52 6.40 -15.76
CA CYS A 837 12.26 7.10 -16.01
C CYS A 837 11.01 6.37 -15.47
N ALA A 838 11.15 5.58 -14.41
CA ALA A 838 10.00 5.02 -13.71
C ALA A 838 9.07 6.16 -13.25
N ARG A 839 7.77 6.05 -13.53
CA ARG A 839 6.78 7.10 -13.19
C ARG A 839 7.09 8.51 -13.74
N ASN A 840 7.93 8.66 -14.77
CA ASN A 840 8.16 9.97 -15.38
C ASN A 840 6.83 10.57 -15.86
N SER A 841 6.57 11.81 -15.46
CA SER A 841 5.30 12.51 -15.67
C SER A 841 5.47 13.84 -16.42
N GLY A 842 6.67 14.14 -16.93
CA GLY A 842 6.89 15.37 -17.70
C GLY A 842 8.30 15.66 -18.16
N ALA A 843 9.33 14.98 -17.63
CA ALA A 843 10.72 15.30 -17.95
C ALA A 843 11.13 14.81 -19.36
N LEU A 844 12.06 15.56 -19.95
CA LEU A 844 12.85 15.14 -21.10
C LEU A 844 14.10 14.39 -20.63
N ALA A 845 14.37 13.22 -21.20
CA ALA A 845 15.58 12.46 -20.90
C ALA A 845 16.26 11.94 -22.16
N VAL A 846 17.59 12.08 -22.24
CA VAL A 846 18.43 11.48 -23.29
C VAL A 846 19.55 10.67 -22.66
N VAL A 847 19.66 9.40 -23.04
CA VAL A 847 20.62 8.44 -22.47
C VAL A 847 21.16 7.49 -23.55
N GLU A 848 22.36 6.92 -23.35
CA GLU A 848 23.03 6.07 -24.33
C GLU A 848 22.79 4.56 -24.12
N GLY A 849 22.12 4.17 -23.04
CA GLY A 849 21.62 2.82 -22.83
C GLY A 849 21.00 2.65 -21.45
N VAL A 850 20.11 1.67 -21.29
CA VAL A 850 19.34 1.47 -20.04
C VAL A 850 19.29 0.00 -19.62
N GLY A 851 19.12 -0.24 -18.32
CA GLY A 851 18.84 -1.55 -17.75
C GLY A 851 17.38 -2.00 -17.95
N ASP A 852 16.95 -2.94 -17.10
CA ASP A 852 15.58 -3.47 -17.11
C ASP A 852 14.55 -2.43 -16.67
N HIS A 853 13.29 -2.62 -17.08
CA HIS A 853 12.14 -1.83 -16.59
C HIS A 853 12.20 -0.32 -16.93
N ALA A 854 12.89 0.06 -18.00
CA ALA A 854 12.88 1.47 -18.43
C ALA A 854 11.47 1.92 -18.84
N CYS A 855 11.12 3.16 -18.46
CA CYS A 855 9.81 3.79 -18.65
C CYS A 855 8.64 3.05 -17.95
N GLU A 856 8.91 2.26 -16.91
CA GLU A 856 7.88 1.60 -16.10
C GLU A 856 6.92 2.63 -15.51
N TYR A 857 5.61 2.44 -15.70
CA TYR A 857 4.56 3.36 -15.23
C TYR A 857 4.69 4.82 -15.69
N MET A 858 5.43 5.13 -16.76
CA MET A 858 5.54 6.49 -17.28
C MET A 858 4.16 7.03 -17.72
N THR A 859 3.82 8.26 -17.33
CA THR A 859 2.53 8.92 -17.60
C THR A 859 2.66 10.20 -18.42
N GLY A 860 3.88 10.69 -18.63
CA GLY A 860 4.16 11.91 -19.37
C GLY A 860 5.66 12.10 -19.61
N GLY A 861 6.01 13.14 -20.38
CA GLY A 861 7.41 13.42 -20.76
C GLY A 861 7.84 12.72 -22.05
N ARG A 862 9.12 12.88 -22.40
CA ARG A 862 9.73 12.29 -23.59
C ARG A 862 11.09 11.69 -23.26
N VAL A 863 11.32 10.46 -23.70
CA VAL A 863 12.55 9.71 -23.41
C VAL A 863 13.22 9.29 -24.71
N VAL A 864 14.51 9.55 -24.84
CA VAL A 864 15.34 9.15 -25.99
C VAL A 864 16.45 8.24 -25.50
N ILE A 865 16.49 7.03 -26.06
CA ILE A 865 17.49 6.00 -25.73
C ILE A 865 18.32 5.74 -27.00
N LEU A 866 19.59 6.13 -26.97
CA LEU A 866 20.51 6.04 -28.11
C LEU A 866 21.24 4.69 -28.21
N GLY A 867 20.88 3.71 -27.38
CA GLY A 867 21.49 2.38 -27.38
C GLY A 867 20.59 1.29 -26.82
N LYS A 868 21.20 0.23 -26.26
CA LYS A 868 20.50 -1.00 -25.84
C LYS A 868 19.58 -0.78 -24.63
N THR A 869 18.55 -1.62 -24.54
CA THR A 869 17.57 -1.64 -23.44
C THR A 869 17.55 -3.01 -22.75
N GLY A 870 17.21 -3.04 -21.46
CA GLY A 870 16.88 -4.27 -20.73
C GLY A 870 15.49 -4.82 -21.05
N ARG A 871 15.03 -5.84 -20.29
CA ARG A 871 13.70 -6.47 -20.47
C ARG A 871 12.57 -5.62 -19.86
N ASN A 872 11.34 -5.96 -20.25
CA ASN A 872 10.11 -5.39 -19.70
C ASN A 872 10.03 -3.85 -19.84
N LEU A 873 10.59 -3.32 -20.94
CA LEU A 873 10.52 -1.90 -21.26
C LEU A 873 9.05 -1.47 -21.44
N ALA A 874 8.72 -0.28 -20.91
CA ALA A 874 7.39 0.35 -21.00
C ALA A 874 6.25 -0.41 -20.30
N ALA A 875 6.56 -1.30 -19.35
CA ALA A 875 5.54 -1.97 -18.54
C ALA A 875 4.70 -0.95 -17.75
N GLY A 876 3.38 -1.00 -17.90
CA GLY A 876 2.48 -0.04 -17.26
C GLY A 876 2.59 1.40 -17.79
N MET A 877 3.35 1.66 -18.87
CA MET A 877 3.48 2.98 -19.47
C MET A 877 2.14 3.41 -20.07
N SER A 878 1.53 4.42 -19.48
CA SER A 878 0.17 4.87 -19.81
C SER A 878 0.11 6.28 -20.41
N GLY A 879 1.26 6.97 -20.51
CA GLY A 879 1.37 8.28 -21.16
C GLY A 879 2.82 8.71 -21.41
N GLY A 880 3.01 9.71 -22.26
CA GLY A 880 4.33 10.13 -22.76
C GLY A 880 4.81 9.32 -23.98
N ILE A 881 6.00 9.62 -24.47
CA ILE A 881 6.56 8.98 -25.69
C ILE A 881 8.02 8.60 -25.45
N ALA A 882 8.41 7.38 -25.82
CA ALA A 882 9.80 6.96 -25.83
C ALA A 882 10.29 6.66 -27.26
N PHE A 883 11.52 7.07 -27.57
CA PHE A 883 12.21 6.81 -28.83
C PHE A 883 13.45 5.98 -28.55
N VAL A 884 13.55 4.81 -29.18
CA VAL A 884 14.65 3.87 -28.92
C VAL A 884 15.36 3.52 -30.22
N LEU A 885 16.67 3.76 -30.26
CA LEU A 885 17.53 3.39 -31.39
C LEU A 885 17.78 1.88 -31.40
N GLY A 886 17.39 1.19 -32.47
CA GLY A 886 17.68 -0.24 -32.63
C GLY A 886 16.92 -1.15 -31.64
N LEU A 887 15.66 -0.79 -31.34
CA LEU A 887 14.81 -1.52 -30.38
C LEU A 887 14.64 -2.99 -30.75
N ASP A 888 14.80 -3.88 -29.77
CA ASP A 888 14.40 -5.29 -29.85
C ASP A 888 12.95 -5.43 -29.33
N PRO A 889 11.96 -5.75 -30.18
CA PRO A 889 10.56 -5.91 -29.76
C PRO A 889 10.36 -6.97 -28.67
N ALA A 890 11.21 -7.99 -28.58
CA ALA A 890 11.09 -9.06 -27.57
C ALA A 890 11.37 -8.56 -26.13
N ARG A 891 11.97 -7.37 -25.99
CA ARG A 891 12.27 -6.74 -24.71
C ARG A 891 11.15 -5.83 -24.21
N VAL A 892 10.15 -5.54 -25.04
CA VAL A 892 9.07 -4.60 -24.73
C VAL A 892 7.88 -5.31 -24.13
N ASN A 893 7.30 -4.73 -23.08
CA ASN A 893 6.00 -5.15 -22.58
C ASN A 893 4.90 -4.45 -23.39
N THR A 894 4.21 -5.20 -24.23
CA THR A 894 3.18 -4.69 -25.15
C THR A 894 1.77 -4.69 -24.56
N GLU A 895 1.61 -4.84 -23.24
CA GLU A 895 0.28 -4.87 -22.61
C GLU A 895 -0.46 -3.54 -22.78
N MET A 896 0.25 -2.41 -22.76
CA MET A 896 -0.34 -1.07 -22.83
C MET A 896 0.22 -0.18 -23.96
N VAL A 897 1.28 -0.61 -24.65
CA VAL A 897 1.97 0.20 -25.66
C VAL A 897 2.01 -0.47 -27.03
N GLN A 898 2.13 0.35 -28.06
CA GLN A 898 2.35 -0.06 -29.44
C GLN A 898 3.70 0.44 -29.95
N LEU A 899 4.30 -0.32 -30.86
CA LEU A 899 5.54 0.02 -31.54
C LEU A 899 5.22 0.64 -32.90
N GLN A 900 5.63 1.89 -33.09
CA GLN A 900 5.30 2.70 -34.26
C GLN A 900 6.58 3.17 -34.98
N ARG A 901 6.44 3.45 -36.28
CA ARG A 901 7.46 4.17 -37.04
C ARG A 901 7.37 5.66 -36.73
N LEU A 902 8.49 6.36 -36.90
CA LEU A 902 8.54 7.81 -36.68
C LEU A 902 7.85 8.55 -37.83
N GLU A 903 7.08 9.57 -37.48
CA GLU A 903 6.51 10.53 -38.42
C GLU A 903 7.49 11.68 -38.69
N ALA A 904 7.19 12.54 -39.67
CA ALA A 904 8.06 13.67 -40.02
C ALA A 904 8.28 14.64 -38.84
N GLU A 905 7.22 14.88 -38.05
CA GLU A 905 7.30 15.71 -36.83
C GLU A 905 8.16 15.06 -35.76
N ASP A 906 8.07 13.74 -35.59
CA ASP A 906 8.92 12.99 -34.65
C ASP A 906 10.40 13.10 -35.05
N LEU A 907 10.71 12.97 -36.35
CA LEU A 907 12.08 13.07 -36.87
C LEU A 907 12.67 14.46 -36.66
N ALA A 908 11.92 15.52 -36.94
CA ALA A 908 12.38 16.90 -36.76
C ALA A 908 12.66 17.20 -35.27
N TRP A 909 11.76 16.78 -34.39
CA TRP A 909 11.94 16.94 -32.95
C TRP A 909 13.14 16.13 -32.42
N LEU A 910 13.26 14.87 -32.83
CA LEU A 910 14.33 13.98 -32.37
C LEU A 910 15.70 14.51 -32.82
N HIS A 911 15.82 15.06 -34.04
CA HIS A 911 17.06 15.67 -34.51
C HIS A 911 17.51 16.81 -33.58
N SER A 912 16.59 17.69 -33.19
CA SER A 912 16.89 18.79 -32.26
C SER A 912 17.37 18.27 -30.91
N VAL A 913 16.68 17.28 -30.35
CA VAL A 913 17.00 16.74 -29.01
C VAL A 913 18.33 15.99 -29.00
N VAL A 914 18.65 15.23 -30.05
CA VAL A 914 19.95 14.56 -30.17
C VAL A 914 21.08 15.60 -30.36
N ALA A 915 20.82 16.70 -31.08
CA ALA A 915 21.76 17.82 -31.19
C ALA A 915 21.98 18.52 -29.84
N ASP A 916 20.93 18.72 -29.04
CA ASP A 916 21.05 19.26 -27.70
C ASP A 916 21.86 18.33 -26.80
N HIS A 917 21.63 17.03 -26.86
CA HIS A 917 22.43 16.05 -26.13
C HIS A 917 23.91 16.12 -26.53
N ALA A 918 24.23 16.14 -27.83
CA ALA A 918 25.61 16.29 -28.30
C ALA A 918 26.26 17.59 -27.80
N ARG A 919 25.51 18.71 -27.79
CA ARG A 919 25.99 20.01 -27.30
C ARG A 919 26.25 20.01 -25.79
N HIS A 920 25.38 19.38 -25.00
CA HIS A 920 25.49 19.36 -23.54
C HIS A 920 26.52 18.34 -23.04
N THR A 921 26.71 17.21 -23.74
CA THR A 921 27.54 16.10 -23.22
C THR A 921 28.83 15.84 -24.00
N GLY A 922 28.98 16.45 -25.19
CA GLY A 922 30.06 16.11 -26.11
C GLY A 922 29.97 14.68 -26.65
N SER A 923 28.77 14.08 -26.65
CA SER A 923 28.57 12.69 -27.06
C SER A 923 28.99 12.42 -28.51
N THR A 924 30.01 11.58 -28.66
CA THR A 924 30.49 11.07 -29.95
C THR A 924 29.45 10.21 -30.66
N LEU A 925 28.64 9.46 -29.91
CA LEU A 925 27.54 8.66 -30.44
C LEU A 925 26.44 9.56 -31.03
N ALA A 926 26.02 10.59 -30.32
CA ALA A 926 25.03 11.53 -30.81
C ALA A 926 25.55 12.31 -32.03
N SER A 927 26.80 12.78 -32.01
CA SER A 927 27.43 13.39 -33.19
C SER A 927 27.46 12.43 -34.38
N SER A 928 27.75 11.14 -34.17
CA SER A 928 27.72 10.11 -35.22
C SER A 928 26.31 9.89 -35.79
N ILE A 929 25.28 9.91 -34.94
CA ILE A 929 23.88 9.79 -35.38
C ILE A 929 23.48 10.98 -36.25
N LEU A 930 23.85 12.20 -35.85
CA LEU A 930 23.54 13.43 -36.57
C LEU A 930 24.27 13.51 -37.92
N ALA A 931 25.52 13.04 -37.99
CA ALA A 931 26.32 13.05 -39.21
C ALA A 931 25.71 12.19 -40.35
N ASP A 932 24.93 11.16 -40.01
CA ASP A 932 24.26 10.27 -40.95
C ASP A 932 22.77 10.11 -40.59
N TRP A 933 22.12 11.26 -40.37
CA TRP A 933 20.75 11.32 -39.88
C TRP A 933 19.75 10.51 -40.72
N PRO A 934 19.72 10.59 -42.08
CA PRO A 934 18.71 9.88 -42.86
C PRO A 934 18.73 8.36 -42.64
N ARG A 935 19.91 7.75 -42.50
CA ARG A 935 20.05 6.31 -42.28
C ARG A 935 19.87 5.94 -40.80
N ARG A 936 20.45 6.71 -39.89
CA ARG A 936 20.44 6.40 -38.44
C ARG A 936 19.07 6.64 -37.82
N SER A 937 18.35 7.69 -38.24
CA SER A 937 17.00 8.00 -37.75
C SER A 937 15.98 6.91 -38.09
N ALA A 938 16.14 6.22 -39.22
CA ALA A 938 15.28 5.11 -39.64
C ALA A 938 15.34 3.87 -38.71
N GLN A 939 16.34 3.79 -37.83
CA GLN A 939 16.48 2.70 -36.85
C GLN A 939 15.76 2.99 -35.53
N PHE A 940 15.23 4.20 -35.34
CA PHE A 940 14.43 4.49 -34.16
C PHE A 940 13.07 3.82 -34.25
N THR A 941 12.59 3.36 -33.10
CA THR A 941 11.20 2.95 -32.91
C THR A 941 10.55 3.87 -31.88
N LYS A 942 9.32 4.30 -32.18
CA LYS A 942 8.47 5.05 -31.27
C LYS A 942 7.66 4.07 -30.44
N VAL A 943 7.74 4.18 -29.13
CA VAL A 943 6.92 3.42 -28.18
C VAL A 943 5.79 4.33 -27.70
N MET A 944 4.57 3.99 -28.09
CA MET A 944 3.37 4.83 -27.92
C MET A 944 2.32 4.14 -27.05
N PRO A 945 1.89 4.72 -25.92
CA PRO A 945 0.82 4.14 -25.11
C PRO A 945 -0.54 4.23 -25.79
N THR A 946 -1.30 3.13 -25.73
CA THR A 946 -2.55 2.96 -26.48
C THR A 946 -3.65 3.89 -25.96
N ASP A 947 -3.80 4.02 -24.64
CA ASP A 947 -4.81 4.90 -24.03
C ASP A 947 -4.48 6.37 -24.27
N TYR A 948 -3.20 6.73 -24.16
CA TYR A 948 -2.71 8.07 -24.45
C TYR A 948 -2.97 8.45 -25.91
N GLU A 949 -2.68 7.56 -26.86
CA GLU A 949 -2.96 7.78 -28.26
C GLU A 949 -4.46 7.99 -28.53
N ARG A 950 -5.31 7.17 -27.93
CA ARG A 950 -6.77 7.32 -28.01
C ARG A 950 -7.22 8.71 -27.53
N VAL A 951 -6.71 9.17 -26.39
CA VAL A 951 -7.01 10.50 -25.85
C VAL A 951 -6.52 11.61 -26.79
N LEU A 952 -5.32 11.48 -27.36
CA LEU A 952 -4.79 12.45 -28.34
C LEU A 952 -5.61 12.51 -29.63
N GLN A 953 -6.13 11.36 -30.08
CA GLN A 953 -7.00 11.29 -31.26
C GLN A 953 -8.38 11.91 -30.96
N ALA A 954 -9.01 11.54 -29.84
CA ALA A 954 -10.28 12.12 -29.40
C ALA A 954 -10.18 13.65 -29.25
N THR A 955 -9.07 14.14 -28.67
CA THR A 955 -8.79 15.58 -28.56
C THR A 955 -8.69 16.26 -29.92
N ARG A 956 -7.98 15.63 -30.87
CA ARG A 956 -7.84 16.15 -32.24
C ARG A 956 -9.19 16.21 -32.97
N MET A 957 -9.99 15.16 -32.86
CA MET A 957 -11.34 15.09 -33.45
C MET A 957 -12.28 16.13 -32.84
N ALA A 958 -12.34 16.22 -31.51
CA ALA A 958 -13.18 17.21 -30.82
C ALA A 958 -12.83 18.64 -31.23
N LYS A 959 -11.53 18.97 -31.33
CA LYS A 959 -11.07 20.27 -31.84
C LYS A 959 -11.47 20.52 -33.29
N ALA A 960 -11.39 19.50 -34.15
CA ALA A 960 -11.80 19.60 -35.56
C ALA A 960 -13.33 19.77 -35.71
N GLU A 961 -14.11 19.15 -34.83
CA GLU A 961 -15.58 19.18 -34.83
C GLU A 961 -16.18 20.36 -34.03
N GLY A 962 -15.37 21.13 -33.31
CA GLY A 962 -15.83 22.22 -32.44
C GLY A 962 -16.59 21.74 -31.19
N ARG A 963 -16.39 20.48 -30.77
CA ARG A 963 -16.97 19.91 -29.55
C ARG A 963 -16.12 20.23 -28.32
N ASP A 964 -16.73 20.18 -27.15
CA ASP A 964 -16.00 20.27 -25.88
C ASP A 964 -15.03 19.07 -25.75
N VAL A 965 -13.75 19.39 -25.59
CA VAL A 965 -12.66 18.42 -25.56
C VAL A 965 -12.76 17.53 -24.33
N ASP A 966 -13.09 18.12 -23.18
CA ASP A 966 -13.13 17.42 -21.90
C ASP A 966 -14.25 16.38 -21.88
N SER A 967 -15.42 16.74 -22.41
CA SER A 967 -16.55 15.81 -22.59
C SER A 967 -16.21 14.65 -23.52
N ALA A 968 -15.58 14.93 -24.67
CA ALA A 968 -15.19 13.90 -25.63
C ALA A 968 -14.16 12.91 -25.05
N ILE A 969 -13.21 13.41 -24.25
CA ILE A 969 -12.23 12.58 -23.53
C ILE A 969 -12.94 11.66 -22.53
N MET A 970 -13.88 12.19 -21.75
CA MET A 970 -14.59 11.39 -20.74
C MET A 970 -15.54 10.36 -21.38
N GLU A 971 -16.17 10.68 -22.52
CA GLU A 971 -16.92 9.71 -23.33
C GLU A 971 -16.02 8.54 -23.75
N ALA A 972 -14.85 8.83 -24.32
CA ALA A 972 -13.90 7.81 -24.76
C ALA A 972 -13.35 6.94 -23.60
N SER A 973 -13.30 7.47 -22.38
CA SER A 973 -12.82 6.73 -21.20
C SER A 973 -13.80 5.69 -20.66
N ARG A 974 -15.08 5.76 -21.03
CA ARG A 974 -16.14 4.89 -20.51
C ARG A 974 -16.41 3.65 -21.36
N GLY A 975 -15.66 3.46 -22.45
CA GLY A 975 -15.85 2.35 -23.40
C GLY A 975 -16.78 2.77 -24.52
#